data_AF-A0A7L0MNU2-F1
#
_entry.id   AF-A0A7L0MNU2-F1
#
_cell.length_a   1.000
_cell.length_b   1.000
_cell.length_c   1.000
_cell.angle_alpha   90.00
_cell.angle_beta   90.00
_cell.angle_gamma   90.00
#
_symmetry.space_group_name_H-M   'P 1'
#
loop_
_entity.id
_entity.type
_entity.pdbx_description
1 polymer ?
#
loop_
_entity_poly.entity_id
_entity_poly.type
_entity_poly.pdbx_seq_one_letter_code
_entity_poly.pdbx_strand_id
1 'polypeptide(L)'
;ECGSSPPELGDMEQPVTDRGSTPLPAGAPLQASALSVEPSSCTESESASEQFGALTSECGDQKQEEEWQQHGAEEREMRRSEKTAEETELVVLDPEHPLMRRFQAALKNYLTKQMEKVNLELQELRADMRKGKVQREELGVVLYGAQQQLAHLHLELEKSHSRRSQAAAVRQQLEEELEGLRLTYKNMCQNTDDERRKVSAMQTQVENLALHLIYMQNMDEDMHHNILLKKKSTKKAEAEKLQAEVEKRKQDFLLDHLTRKAYELQEQIALLEAQFVAQAEDTRVTRQAVNEACMEVEAINMEKKRLMNYWNSSLAGMKQRDEAYIATQKLLSKYSCDLKSLETDILGCSKSIRKEEEKNEMLVGTLSRSQNHASTTKKLIAQCLSAQEALKIEFSTYDRILQETEQAINRTKMDQAAHLNELLLIIKDIEKGTEVKEQMENEIVAKLQDQLISNKATKQLSQLVAQLQRRKTDLELHFSKVENDMAQVILNTTHTTCRLAVLQKTLCELDKEVNNIHHLVSCKQREIARSNLLAESKRRVISQYNKRLEEILSELGGQELGPLEIEINKLNKEIEECNSEVMTLQKNWLNQQKELVKLTREQEEQIASLDMLKKQLTIMQQKKLRTENEIQQETKEQKDIEHHMKSMYNDLTKLNVLINKNNSSYEELQCSNIITENEFIRALKEAEKEAVEMQDRHSQLSEEKERLLNSVVEAEHQIMLWEKKIQLTREMRAAVDSVTGEGEIPAMKIEIHRMQVRYSQLMKQQEKMIREMEACVSRREAVTVRGEGQRTADKRRFTRSDFHRKKEELRKKISETQKSTQDCDKTILELESTQASLSAAVSEKQEEVCRLQAESDILDLDSEHLRNEKRWNLLELVAHQTRQKHLQALKEGKYSLLCRSEQAWRNEQQKLQARLRTIHAIIGRVQQEHPEHQGTLQWLGRCVQSRLTPQEA
;
A
#
# COMPACT_ATOMS: atom_id res chain seq x y z
N GLU A 1 23.02 -43.32 -32.36
CA GLU A 1 21.69 -43.97 -32.28
C GLU A 1 20.73 -42.93 -31.74
N CYS A 2 20.02 -42.27 -32.65
CA CYS A 2 18.59 -42.53 -32.91
C CYS A 2 17.78 -42.17 -31.65
N GLY A 3 17.20 -40.98 -31.49
CA GLY A 3 16.51 -40.19 -32.49
C GLY A 3 15.04 -40.57 -32.48
N SER A 4 14.19 -39.65 -32.03
CA SER A 4 12.82 -39.44 -32.51
C SER A 4 12.18 -38.34 -31.65
N SER A 5 11.45 -37.37 -32.17
CA SER A 5 11.05 -37.03 -33.53
C SER A 5 10.23 -35.72 -33.44
N PRO A 6 9.97 -35.05 -34.58
CA PRO A 6 9.80 -33.59 -34.74
C PRO A 6 8.30 -33.29 -35.01
N PRO A 7 7.82 -32.32 -35.84
CA PRO A 7 8.43 -31.27 -36.68
C PRO A 7 7.66 -29.92 -36.58
N GLU A 8 7.75 -28.85 -37.38
CA GLU A 8 8.33 -28.46 -38.68
C GLU A 8 8.24 -26.91 -38.70
N LEU A 9 9.31 -26.14 -38.90
CA LEU A 9 9.79 -25.52 -40.16
C LEU A 9 8.83 -24.51 -40.82
N GLY A 10 9.34 -23.29 -41.08
CA GLY A 10 8.70 -22.33 -41.97
C GLY A 10 9.27 -20.92 -41.89
N ASP A 11 10.24 -20.63 -42.75
CA ASP A 11 10.97 -19.39 -42.96
C ASP A 11 10.15 -18.18 -43.46
N MET A 12 10.76 -17.01 -43.22
CA MET A 12 10.77 -15.79 -44.07
C MET A 12 9.58 -14.81 -44.09
N GLU A 13 9.98 -13.56 -43.85
CA GLU A 13 9.49 -12.31 -44.47
C GLU A 13 8.13 -11.69 -44.08
N GLN A 14 8.26 -10.43 -43.62
CA GLN A 14 7.30 -9.32 -43.66
C GLN A 14 6.09 -9.34 -42.69
N PRO A 15 5.92 -8.31 -41.83
CA PRO A 15 4.73 -8.13 -41.01
C PRO A 15 3.82 -7.02 -41.55
N VAL A 16 2.53 -7.30 -41.81
CA VAL A 16 1.51 -6.29 -42.11
C VAL A 16 0.12 -6.72 -41.58
N THR A 17 -0.30 -6.08 -40.47
CA THR A 17 -1.68 -5.61 -40.10
C THR A 17 -2.81 -6.65 -39.84
N ASP A 18 -3.84 -6.46 -39.01
CA ASP A 18 -4.47 -5.23 -38.52
C ASP A 18 -5.53 -5.47 -37.39
N ARG A 19 -5.96 -4.34 -36.79
CA ARG A 19 -7.18 -4.00 -36.01
C ARG A 19 -7.10 -3.96 -34.46
N GLY A 20 -7.31 -2.81 -33.81
CA GLY A 20 -7.64 -1.49 -34.37
C GLY A 20 -7.79 -0.33 -33.36
N SER A 21 -7.88 0.88 -33.97
CA SER A 21 -8.56 2.11 -33.53
C SER A 21 -7.79 3.18 -32.71
N THR A 22 -7.14 4.11 -33.45
CA THR A 22 -7.07 5.62 -33.40
C THR A 22 -7.56 6.47 -32.18
N PRO A 23 -7.18 7.78 -32.04
CA PRO A 23 -6.14 8.61 -32.72
C PRO A 23 -5.25 9.56 -31.83
N LEU A 24 -4.22 10.11 -32.49
CA LEU A 24 -3.16 11.14 -32.24
C LEU A 24 -3.54 12.51 -31.57
N PRO A 25 -2.63 13.54 -31.39
CA PRO A 25 -1.21 13.58 -30.90
C PRO A 25 -0.76 14.88 -30.12
N ALA A 26 0.43 14.86 -29.47
CA ALA A 26 1.41 15.97 -29.25
C ALA A 26 2.55 15.43 -28.31
N GLY A 27 3.84 15.78 -28.33
CA GLY A 27 4.71 16.65 -29.12
C GLY A 27 6.15 16.68 -28.52
N ALA A 28 7.14 17.15 -29.32
CA ALA A 28 8.55 17.55 -29.00
C ALA A 28 9.64 16.45 -28.80
N PRO A 29 10.98 16.72 -28.90
CA PRO A 29 11.79 17.80 -29.56
C PRO A 29 13.11 17.31 -30.27
N LEU A 30 13.97 18.29 -30.67
CA LEU A 30 15.44 18.29 -30.96
C LEU A 30 15.85 18.41 -32.46
N GLN A 31 16.26 19.60 -32.93
CA GLN A 31 17.62 20.21 -32.96
C GLN A 31 18.44 19.87 -34.23
N ALA A 32 18.75 20.89 -35.07
CA ALA A 32 20.11 21.36 -35.39
C ALA A 32 20.20 22.23 -36.68
N SER A 33 20.70 23.46 -36.48
CA SER A 33 21.75 24.18 -37.23
C SER A 33 21.67 24.52 -38.74
N ALA A 34 21.61 25.85 -38.96
CA ALA A 34 22.51 26.71 -39.76
C ALA A 34 22.45 26.69 -41.31
N LEU A 35 22.35 27.91 -41.89
CA LEU A 35 23.18 28.38 -43.02
C LEU A 35 23.07 29.91 -43.27
N SER A 36 24.25 30.45 -43.61
CA SER A 36 24.79 31.77 -44.03
C SER A 36 23.96 32.62 -45.04
N VAL A 37 23.84 33.96 -44.91
CA VAL A 37 24.67 35.12 -45.39
C VAL A 37 24.57 35.47 -46.91
N GLU A 38 23.97 36.65 -47.19
CA GLU A 38 24.14 37.70 -48.26
C GLU A 38 24.33 37.34 -49.76
N PRO A 39 24.24 38.27 -50.76
CA PRO A 39 23.60 39.61 -50.90
C PRO A 39 22.86 39.82 -52.27
N SER A 40 22.48 41.08 -52.60
CA SER A 40 22.53 41.74 -53.95
C SER A 40 21.23 42.16 -54.71
N SER A 41 21.09 43.50 -54.82
CA SER A 41 20.83 44.38 -55.99
C SER A 41 19.64 44.24 -56.97
N CYS A 42 18.92 45.37 -57.10
CA CYS A 42 18.50 46.13 -58.30
C CYS A 42 17.96 45.44 -59.58
N THR A 43 16.73 45.81 -59.98
CA THR A 43 16.26 46.40 -61.28
C THR A 43 14.73 46.24 -61.40
N GLU A 44 13.95 47.34 -61.39
CA GLU A 44 13.38 48.09 -62.53
C GLU A 44 12.22 47.42 -63.31
N SER A 45 11.01 47.99 -63.14
CA SER A 45 10.21 48.67 -64.18
C SER A 45 8.76 48.21 -64.43
N GLU A 46 7.92 49.25 -64.60
CA GLU A 46 6.63 49.37 -65.30
C GLU A 46 5.36 48.66 -64.76
N SER A 47 4.38 49.44 -64.26
CA SER A 47 3.26 49.97 -65.08
C SER A 47 2.15 50.75 -64.29
N ALA A 48 1.86 51.97 -64.77
CA ALA A 48 0.58 52.73 -64.87
C ALA A 48 -0.36 52.94 -63.64
N SER A 49 -0.49 54.19 -63.12
CA SER A 49 -1.58 55.20 -63.36
C SER A 49 -2.90 54.91 -62.59
N GLU A 50 -3.57 55.83 -61.86
CA GLU A 50 -3.80 57.26 -62.08
C GLU A 50 -4.41 57.96 -60.82
N GLN A 51 -3.94 59.20 -60.52
CA GLN A 51 -4.69 60.45 -60.19
C GLN A 51 -5.62 60.54 -58.95
N PHE A 52 -5.75 61.63 -58.17
CA PHE A 52 -5.38 63.07 -58.26
C PHE A 52 -5.53 63.71 -56.84
N GLY A 53 -4.78 64.78 -56.51
CA GLY A 53 -5.30 65.84 -55.60
C GLY A 53 -4.46 66.38 -54.42
N ALA A 54 -3.32 67.04 -54.68
CA ALA A 54 -2.74 68.14 -53.89
C ALA A 54 -1.77 68.85 -54.86
N LEU A 55 -1.70 70.16 -55.09
CA LEU A 55 -1.59 71.37 -54.28
C LEU A 55 -1.79 72.56 -55.26
N THR A 56 -2.07 73.78 -54.79
CA THR A 56 -1.28 74.99 -55.15
C THR A 56 -1.80 76.25 -54.48
N SER A 57 -0.84 77.10 -54.12
CA SER A 57 -0.96 78.47 -53.65
C SER A 57 -0.65 79.43 -54.80
N GLU A 58 -1.16 80.65 -54.67
CA GLU A 58 -0.80 81.92 -55.34
C GLU A 58 -1.34 82.30 -56.75
N CYS A 59 -2.15 83.38 -56.71
CA CYS A 59 -2.12 84.60 -57.52
C CYS A 59 -2.45 84.57 -59.03
N GLY A 60 -3.47 85.35 -59.43
CA GLY A 60 -3.59 85.86 -60.81
C GLY A 60 -5.01 86.11 -61.32
N ASP A 61 -5.50 87.33 -61.10
CA ASP A 61 -6.17 88.23 -62.05
C ASP A 61 -6.89 87.74 -63.33
N GLN A 62 -8.07 88.36 -63.54
CA GLN A 62 -8.74 88.79 -64.79
C GLN A 62 -9.85 87.95 -65.47
N LYS A 63 -11.07 88.54 -65.39
CA LYS A 63 -12.10 88.72 -66.47
C LYS A 63 -12.87 87.47 -66.92
N GLN A 64 -14.17 87.48 -67.25
CA GLN A 64 -15.19 88.51 -67.52
C GLN A 64 -16.57 87.80 -67.62
N GLU A 65 -17.65 88.53 -67.31
CA GLU A 65 -18.95 88.54 -68.04
C GLU A 65 -19.89 87.30 -67.93
N GLU A 66 -21.22 87.40 -67.79
CA GLU A 66 -22.19 88.42 -68.26
C GLU A 66 -23.36 88.65 -67.28
N GLU A 67 -23.72 89.94 -67.16
CA GLU A 67 -25.04 90.60 -67.23
C GLU A 67 -26.27 90.04 -66.46
N TRP A 68 -27.05 90.85 -65.73
CA TRP A 68 -27.76 92.04 -66.22
C TRP A 68 -28.28 92.99 -65.10
N GLN A 69 -28.15 94.30 -65.38
CA GLN A 69 -29.06 95.45 -65.08
C GLN A 69 -29.12 95.98 -63.63
N GLN A 70 -29.08 97.29 -63.33
CA GLN A 70 -29.27 98.52 -64.12
C GLN A 70 -28.74 99.73 -63.30
N HIS A 71 -28.16 100.74 -64.00
CA HIS A 71 -27.88 102.11 -63.51
C HIS A 71 -29.14 102.77 -62.90
N GLY A 72 -29.10 103.74 -61.99
CA GLY A 72 -28.07 104.63 -61.44
C GLY A 72 -28.77 105.82 -60.72
N ALA A 73 -28.01 106.77 -60.17
CA ALA A 73 -28.30 108.22 -60.23
C ALA A 73 -27.47 109.02 -59.20
N GLU A 74 -26.57 109.88 -59.69
CA GLU A 74 -26.38 111.22 -59.12
C GLU A 74 -26.37 112.25 -60.26
N GLU A 75 -27.34 113.15 -60.18
CA GLU A 75 -27.28 114.58 -60.45
C GLU A 75 -26.91 115.17 -61.84
N ARG A 76 -27.85 116.04 -62.26
CA ARG A 76 -27.68 117.34 -62.94
C ARG A 76 -27.70 117.39 -64.48
N GLU A 77 -28.84 117.93 -64.91
CA GLU A 77 -28.98 119.00 -65.91
C GLU A 77 -28.52 118.72 -67.34
N MET A 78 -29.49 118.52 -68.23
CA MET A 78 -29.57 119.34 -69.44
C MET A 78 -31.03 119.58 -69.81
N ARG A 79 -31.45 120.82 -69.56
CA ARG A 79 -32.73 121.41 -69.93
C ARG A 79 -32.59 121.91 -71.37
N ARG A 80 -33.24 121.27 -72.35
CA ARG A 80 -33.84 121.94 -73.53
C ARG A 80 -34.47 120.92 -74.47
N SER A 81 -35.78 120.96 -74.57
CA SER A 81 -36.43 121.14 -75.87
C SER A 81 -37.84 121.66 -75.62
N GLU A 82 -37.99 122.95 -75.88
CA GLU A 82 -39.27 123.58 -76.13
C GLU A 82 -39.98 122.81 -77.25
N LYS A 83 -41.21 122.35 -77.00
CA LYS A 83 -42.22 122.31 -78.06
C LYS A 83 -42.96 123.64 -77.96
N THR A 84 -42.59 124.61 -78.78
CA THR A 84 -43.52 125.65 -79.25
C THR A 84 -44.68 124.91 -79.92
N ALA A 85 -45.91 125.08 -79.43
CA ALA A 85 -46.87 126.09 -79.91
C ALA A 85 -46.98 126.01 -81.45
N GLU A 86 -48.13 125.66 -82.02
CA GLU A 86 -49.39 126.42 -81.98
C GLU A 86 -50.58 125.42 -82.07
N GLU A 87 -51.58 125.48 -81.18
CA GLU A 87 -52.79 126.34 -81.24
C GLU A 87 -53.61 126.11 -82.51
N THR A 88 -54.81 125.55 -82.40
CA THR A 88 -56.10 126.29 -82.41
C THR A 88 -57.22 125.23 -82.29
N GLU A 89 -58.40 125.38 -81.67
CA GLU A 89 -59.09 126.41 -80.91
C GLU A 89 -60.26 125.68 -80.20
N LEU A 90 -60.44 125.89 -78.91
CA LEU A 90 -61.65 125.55 -78.16
C LEU A 90 -62.39 126.88 -77.92
N VAL A 91 -63.62 127.01 -78.40
CA VAL A 91 -64.52 128.08 -77.93
C VAL A 91 -65.06 127.65 -76.57
N VAL A 92 -64.56 128.26 -75.49
CA VAL A 92 -65.05 128.09 -74.12
C VAL A 92 -65.44 129.44 -73.55
N LEU A 93 -66.60 129.44 -72.88
CA LEU A 93 -67.17 130.53 -72.08
C LEU A 93 -66.13 131.20 -71.16
N ASP A 94 -66.31 132.50 -70.94
CA ASP A 94 -65.39 133.41 -70.25
C ASP A 94 -64.90 132.92 -68.85
N PRO A 95 -63.61 133.10 -68.50
CA PRO A 95 -62.98 132.67 -67.24
C PRO A 95 -63.61 133.20 -65.94
N GLU A 96 -64.51 134.17 -65.99
CA GLU A 96 -65.17 134.76 -64.82
C GLU A 96 -66.63 134.30 -64.61
N HIS A 97 -67.12 133.33 -65.39
CA HIS A 97 -68.50 132.82 -65.23
C HIS A 97 -68.70 132.13 -63.86
N PRO A 98 -69.74 132.49 -63.07
CA PRO A 98 -69.94 131.99 -61.71
C PRO A 98 -70.14 130.46 -61.57
N LEU A 99 -70.36 129.75 -62.67
CA LEU A 99 -70.44 128.28 -62.73
C LEU A 99 -69.07 127.57 -62.87
N MET A 100 -67.96 128.28 -63.16
CA MET A 100 -66.62 127.70 -63.40
C MET A 100 -65.68 127.70 -62.17
N ARG A 101 -66.01 128.46 -61.11
CA ARG A 101 -65.17 128.54 -59.88
C ARG A 101 -65.02 127.19 -59.15
N ARG A 102 -66.06 126.35 -59.18
CA ARG A 102 -66.04 125.02 -58.53
C ARG A 102 -65.05 124.04 -59.19
N PHE A 103 -64.92 124.09 -60.51
CA PHE A 103 -63.99 123.26 -61.27
C PHE A 103 -62.52 123.66 -61.02
N GLN A 104 -62.22 124.96 -61.01
CA GLN A 104 -60.85 125.48 -60.82
C GLN A 104 -60.30 125.20 -59.39
N ALA A 105 -61.15 125.24 -58.36
CA ALA A 105 -60.75 124.90 -56.98
C ALA A 105 -60.47 123.40 -56.78
N ALA A 106 -61.24 122.53 -57.42
CA ALA A 106 -61.05 121.08 -57.35
C ALA A 106 -59.70 120.65 -57.97
N LEU A 107 -59.28 121.26 -59.09
CA LEU A 107 -58.03 120.94 -59.78
C LEU A 107 -56.78 121.29 -58.94
N LYS A 108 -56.81 122.42 -58.22
CA LYS A 108 -55.67 122.89 -57.41
C LYS A 108 -55.44 121.99 -56.18
N ASN A 109 -56.51 121.54 -55.53
CA ASN A 109 -56.44 120.68 -54.35
C ASN A 109 -55.98 119.23 -54.65
N TYR A 110 -56.22 118.73 -55.87
CA TYR A 110 -55.74 117.41 -56.29
C TYR A 110 -54.21 117.34 -56.39
N LEU A 111 -53.60 118.34 -57.03
CA LEU A 111 -52.15 118.36 -57.29
C LEU A 111 -51.32 118.50 -56.02
N THR A 112 -51.81 119.22 -55.00
CA THR A 112 -51.10 119.37 -53.73
C THR A 112 -51.09 118.09 -52.91
N LYS A 113 -52.22 117.36 -52.84
CA LYS A 113 -52.32 116.09 -52.09
C LYS A 113 -51.43 114.97 -52.66
N GLN A 114 -51.27 114.90 -53.99
CA GLN A 114 -50.38 113.91 -54.61
C GLN A 114 -48.91 114.16 -54.29
N MET A 115 -48.52 115.43 -54.22
CA MET A 115 -47.14 115.82 -53.89
C MET A 115 -46.79 115.51 -52.42
N GLU A 116 -47.74 115.70 -51.50
CA GLU A 116 -47.57 115.36 -50.08
C GLU A 116 -47.43 113.85 -49.84
N LYS A 117 -48.26 113.02 -50.50
CA LYS A 117 -48.21 111.54 -50.37
C LYS A 117 -46.86 110.95 -50.81
N VAL A 118 -46.36 111.35 -51.98
CA VAL A 118 -45.07 110.86 -52.51
C VAL A 118 -43.89 111.28 -51.63
N ASN A 119 -43.95 112.47 -51.03
CA ASN A 119 -42.90 112.93 -50.12
C ASN A 119 -42.86 112.15 -48.80
N LEU A 120 -44.00 111.75 -48.26
CA LEU A 120 -44.07 110.91 -47.05
C LEU A 120 -43.54 109.49 -47.32
N GLU A 121 -43.97 108.85 -48.41
CA GLU A 121 -43.48 107.52 -48.80
C GLU A 121 -41.97 107.50 -49.02
N LEU A 122 -41.40 108.55 -49.62
CA LEU A 122 -39.94 108.69 -49.78
C LEU A 122 -39.21 108.88 -48.45
N GLN A 123 -39.82 109.52 -47.46
CA GLN A 123 -39.20 109.68 -46.13
C GLN A 123 -39.23 108.37 -45.34
N GLU A 124 -40.34 107.63 -45.37
CA GLU A 124 -40.47 106.32 -44.71
C GLU A 124 -39.49 105.29 -45.32
N LEU A 125 -39.45 105.17 -46.65
CA LEU A 125 -38.50 104.26 -47.33
C LEU A 125 -37.04 104.62 -47.04
N ARG A 126 -36.71 105.91 -46.93
CA ARG A 126 -35.35 106.33 -46.54
C ARG A 126 -35.03 105.98 -45.09
N ALA A 127 -36.00 106.03 -44.17
CA ALA A 127 -35.80 105.65 -42.78
C ALA A 127 -35.60 104.13 -42.63
N ASP A 128 -36.39 103.32 -43.34
CA ASP A 128 -36.26 101.86 -43.31
C ASP A 128 -34.98 101.37 -43.98
N MET A 129 -34.56 102.00 -45.08
CA MET A 129 -33.25 101.77 -45.69
C MET A 129 -32.09 102.03 -44.71
N ARG A 130 -32.18 103.08 -43.89
CA ARG A 130 -31.17 103.39 -42.87
C ARG A 130 -31.16 102.35 -41.75
N LYS A 131 -32.32 101.97 -41.23
CA LYS A 131 -32.44 100.91 -40.20
C LYS A 131 -31.91 99.57 -40.70
N GLY A 132 -32.25 99.18 -41.93
CA GLY A 132 -31.76 97.94 -42.54
C GLY A 132 -30.24 97.91 -42.77
N LYS A 133 -29.61 99.06 -43.05
CA LYS A 133 -28.14 99.16 -43.13
C LYS A 133 -27.47 98.98 -41.76
N VAL A 134 -27.98 99.65 -40.72
CA VAL A 134 -27.46 99.50 -39.35
C VAL A 134 -27.60 98.06 -38.86
N GLN A 135 -28.76 97.43 -39.07
CA GLN A 135 -28.95 96.01 -38.68
C GLN A 135 -28.01 95.06 -39.45
N ARG A 136 -27.73 95.32 -40.73
CA ARG A 136 -26.74 94.54 -41.48
C ARG A 136 -25.32 94.69 -40.92
N GLU A 137 -24.94 95.91 -40.54
CA GLU A 137 -23.63 96.19 -39.95
C GLU A 137 -23.49 95.52 -38.56
N GLU A 138 -24.51 95.62 -37.71
CA GLU A 138 -24.56 94.94 -36.41
C GLU A 138 -24.48 93.41 -36.53
N LEU A 139 -25.26 92.83 -37.46
CA LEU A 139 -25.18 91.39 -37.76
C LEU A 139 -23.80 91.02 -38.31
N GLY A 140 -23.17 91.88 -39.11
CA GLY A 140 -21.81 91.69 -39.59
C GLY A 140 -20.78 91.62 -38.46
N VAL A 141 -20.88 92.51 -37.47
CA VAL A 141 -20.00 92.51 -36.28
C VAL A 141 -20.22 91.26 -35.42
N VAL A 142 -21.48 90.85 -35.21
CA VAL A 142 -21.79 89.62 -34.45
C VAL A 142 -21.28 88.38 -35.18
N LEU A 143 -21.44 88.30 -36.50
CA LEU A 143 -20.90 87.20 -37.30
C LEU A 143 -19.38 87.16 -37.26
N TYR A 144 -18.70 88.31 -37.31
CA TYR A 144 -17.25 88.35 -37.16
C TYR A 144 -16.80 87.90 -35.76
N GLY A 145 -17.51 88.33 -34.70
CA GLY A 145 -17.26 87.86 -33.34
C GLY A 145 -17.45 86.34 -33.19
N ALA A 146 -18.50 85.78 -33.80
CA ALA A 146 -18.73 84.34 -33.83
C ALA A 146 -17.66 83.58 -34.64
N GLN A 147 -17.20 84.14 -35.76
CA GLN A 147 -16.10 83.58 -36.55
C GLN A 147 -14.80 83.55 -35.74
N GLN A 148 -14.51 84.61 -34.97
CA GLN A 148 -13.33 84.65 -34.10
C GLN A 148 -13.41 83.62 -32.96
N GLN A 149 -14.60 83.45 -32.34
CA GLN A 149 -14.83 82.42 -31.33
C GLN A 149 -14.68 81.01 -31.90
N LEU A 150 -15.19 80.75 -33.11
CA LEU A 150 -15.02 79.46 -33.80
C LEU A 150 -13.56 79.16 -34.11
N ALA A 151 -12.79 80.14 -34.58
CA ALA A 151 -11.36 79.97 -34.81
C ALA A 151 -10.60 79.65 -33.52
N HIS A 152 -10.95 80.28 -32.40
CA HIS A 152 -10.39 79.96 -31.09
C HIS A 152 -10.73 78.52 -30.65
N LEU A 153 -11.99 78.09 -30.80
CA LEU A 153 -12.41 76.73 -30.46
C LEU A 153 -11.74 75.68 -31.35
N HIS A 154 -11.56 75.94 -32.65
CA HIS A 154 -10.81 75.05 -33.54
C HIS A 154 -9.34 74.90 -33.11
N LEU A 155 -8.69 76.01 -32.76
CA LEU A 155 -7.31 75.99 -32.26
C LEU A 155 -7.20 75.21 -30.93
N GLU A 156 -8.17 75.35 -30.02
CA GLU A 156 -8.21 74.59 -28.77
C GLU A 156 -8.45 73.10 -29.02
N LEU A 157 -9.30 72.76 -29.99
CA LEU A 157 -9.57 71.39 -30.38
C LEU A 157 -8.31 70.74 -30.98
N GLU A 158 -7.60 71.43 -31.87
CA GLU A 158 -6.32 70.95 -32.42
C GLU A 158 -5.28 70.73 -31.32
N LYS A 159 -5.14 71.68 -30.38
CA LYS A 159 -4.27 71.51 -29.20
C LYS A 159 -4.68 70.30 -28.36
N SER A 160 -5.98 70.06 -28.18
CA SER A 160 -6.48 68.88 -27.47
C SER A 160 -6.20 67.58 -28.23
N HIS A 161 -6.27 67.60 -29.56
CA HIS A 161 -5.98 66.47 -30.43
C HIS A 161 -4.48 66.13 -30.39
N SER A 162 -3.59 67.13 -30.46
CA SER A 162 -2.15 66.94 -30.27
C SER A 162 -1.80 66.38 -28.89
N ARG A 163 -2.48 66.83 -27.83
CA ARG A 163 -2.30 66.26 -26.49
C ARG A 163 -2.75 64.80 -26.42
N ARG A 164 -3.86 64.47 -27.08
CA ARG A 164 -4.39 63.10 -27.14
C ARG A 164 -3.46 62.18 -27.93
N SER A 165 -2.90 62.62 -29.05
CA SER A 165 -1.96 61.82 -29.83
C SER A 165 -0.65 61.59 -29.07
N GLN A 166 -0.12 62.61 -28.37
CA GLN A 166 1.03 62.46 -27.48
C GLN A 166 0.75 61.46 -26.35
N ALA A 167 -0.40 61.56 -25.68
CA ALA A 167 -0.78 60.63 -24.63
C ALA A 167 -0.99 59.18 -25.16
N ALA A 168 -1.48 59.02 -26.39
CA ALA A 168 -1.61 57.73 -27.04
C ALA A 168 -0.23 57.12 -27.36
N ALA A 169 0.71 57.92 -27.87
CA ALA A 169 2.07 57.47 -28.15
C ALA A 169 2.81 57.04 -26.88
N VAL A 170 2.71 57.82 -25.79
CA VAL A 170 3.29 57.45 -24.49
C VAL A 170 2.66 56.16 -23.94
N ARG A 171 1.35 55.97 -24.12
CA ARG A 171 0.68 54.72 -23.71
C ARG A 171 1.21 53.52 -24.48
N GLN A 172 1.35 53.62 -25.80
CA GLN A 172 1.90 52.55 -26.62
C GLN A 172 3.33 52.19 -26.19
N GLN A 173 4.18 53.18 -25.93
CA GLN A 173 5.54 52.94 -25.42
C GLN A 173 5.53 52.19 -24.08
N LEU A 174 4.67 52.58 -23.13
CA LEU A 174 4.54 51.89 -21.85
C LEU A 174 3.95 50.48 -21.98
N GLU A 175 3.04 50.26 -22.92
CA GLU A 175 2.49 48.94 -23.22
C GLU A 175 3.58 48.02 -23.81
N GLU A 176 4.39 48.50 -24.75
CA GLU A 176 5.55 47.79 -25.31
C GLU A 176 6.60 47.46 -24.24
N GLU A 177 6.94 48.42 -23.36
CA GLU A 177 7.84 48.20 -22.22
C GLU A 177 7.28 47.14 -21.26
N LEU A 178 5.97 47.19 -20.98
CA LEU A 178 5.30 46.23 -20.11
C LEU A 178 5.24 44.83 -20.72
N GLU A 179 5.03 44.72 -22.03
CA GLU A 179 5.14 43.47 -22.78
C GLU A 179 6.57 42.91 -22.73
N GLY A 180 7.58 43.77 -22.91
CA GLY A 180 8.98 43.41 -22.72
C GLY A 180 9.28 42.88 -21.31
N LEU A 181 8.77 43.56 -20.28
CA LEU A 181 8.89 43.11 -18.88
C LEU A 181 8.15 41.79 -18.61
N ARG A 182 6.96 41.59 -19.18
CA ARG A 182 6.25 40.31 -19.09
C ARG A 182 7.02 39.17 -19.74
N LEU A 183 7.62 39.43 -20.90
CA LEU A 183 8.39 38.42 -21.63
C LEU A 183 9.68 38.06 -20.88
N THR A 184 10.39 39.06 -20.34
CA THR A 184 11.55 38.81 -19.48
C THR A 184 11.17 38.08 -18.18
N TYR A 185 10.07 38.45 -17.52
CA TYR A 185 9.58 37.72 -16.34
C TYR A 185 9.23 36.26 -16.68
N LYS A 186 8.54 36.01 -17.80
CA LYS A 186 8.23 34.65 -18.26
C LYS A 186 9.50 33.84 -18.51
N ASN A 187 10.50 34.44 -19.16
CA ASN A 187 11.81 33.80 -19.37
C ASN A 187 12.53 33.52 -18.04
N MET A 188 12.46 34.45 -17.08
CA MET A 188 13.02 34.24 -15.74
C MET A 188 12.31 33.11 -14.99
N CYS A 189 10.98 33.02 -15.06
CA CYS A 189 10.23 31.90 -14.49
C CYS A 189 10.64 30.57 -15.12
N GLN A 190 10.71 30.51 -16.45
CA GLN A 190 11.18 29.31 -17.16
C GLN A 190 12.59 28.92 -16.75
N ASN A 191 13.52 29.88 -16.67
CA ASN A 191 14.87 29.63 -16.18
C ASN A 191 14.88 29.13 -14.74
N THR A 192 14.07 29.70 -13.85
CA THR A 192 13.97 29.21 -12.46
C THR A 192 13.37 27.81 -12.39
N ASP A 193 12.42 27.47 -13.25
CA ASP A 193 11.85 26.12 -13.33
C ASP A 193 12.86 25.12 -13.90
N ASP A 194 13.66 25.52 -14.88
CA ASP A 194 14.77 24.74 -15.42
C ASP A 194 15.83 24.48 -14.36
N GLU A 195 16.23 25.50 -13.58
CA GLU A 195 17.16 25.34 -12.45
C GLU A 195 16.56 24.47 -11.35
N ARG A 196 15.27 24.59 -11.04
CA ARG A 196 14.58 23.67 -10.09
C ARG A 196 14.65 22.23 -10.59
N ARG A 197 14.38 21.99 -11.88
CA ARG A 197 14.49 20.65 -12.49
C ARG A 197 15.93 20.12 -12.42
N LYS A 198 16.94 20.95 -12.64
CA LYS A 198 18.37 20.57 -12.45
C LYS A 198 18.68 20.22 -11.01
N VAL A 199 18.20 21.00 -10.04
CA VAL A 199 18.37 20.73 -8.60
C VAL A 199 17.71 19.42 -8.21
N SER A 200 16.49 19.14 -8.66
CA SER A 200 15.82 17.86 -8.42
C SER A 200 16.60 16.69 -9.03
N ALA A 201 17.13 16.84 -10.25
CA ALA A 201 17.96 15.81 -10.87
C ALA A 201 19.29 15.58 -10.10
N MET A 202 19.91 16.65 -9.58
CA MET A 202 21.10 16.54 -8.73
C MET A 202 20.76 15.90 -7.38
N GLN A 203 19.60 16.21 -6.78
CA GLN A 203 19.12 15.56 -5.55
C GLN A 203 18.95 14.06 -5.77
N THR A 204 18.29 13.63 -6.86
CA THR A 204 18.17 12.20 -7.16
C THR A 204 19.52 11.55 -7.42
N GLN A 205 20.48 12.25 -8.03
CA GLN A 205 21.84 11.74 -8.19
C GLN A 205 22.56 11.60 -6.85
N VAL A 206 22.40 12.55 -5.93
CA VAL A 206 22.95 12.49 -4.57
C VAL A 206 22.32 11.37 -3.77
N GLU A 207 21.00 11.18 -3.86
CA GLU A 207 20.29 10.05 -3.25
C GLU A 207 20.78 8.72 -3.80
N ASN A 208 20.94 8.60 -5.13
CA ASN A 208 21.52 7.41 -5.76
C ASN A 208 22.96 7.16 -5.29
N LEU A 209 23.80 8.20 -5.22
CA LEU A 209 25.16 8.07 -4.70
C LEU A 209 25.18 7.71 -3.21
N ALA A 210 24.26 8.24 -2.40
CA ALA A 210 24.11 7.88 -1.00
C ALA A 210 23.68 6.41 -0.84
N LEU A 211 22.74 5.94 -1.68
CA LEU A 211 22.37 4.52 -1.74
C LEU A 211 23.57 3.65 -2.13
N HIS A 212 24.34 4.05 -3.15
CA HIS A 212 25.57 3.35 -3.54
C HIS A 212 26.59 3.32 -2.40
N LEU A 213 26.76 4.40 -1.64
CA LEU A 213 27.63 4.44 -0.47
C LEU A 213 27.14 3.50 0.64
N ILE A 214 25.84 3.45 0.93
CA ILE A 214 25.27 2.51 1.89
C ILE A 214 25.49 1.07 1.44
N TYR A 215 25.27 0.76 0.16
CA TYR A 215 25.58 -0.57 -0.38
C TYR A 215 27.06 -0.93 -0.25
N MET A 216 27.97 0.00 -0.56
CA MET A 216 29.40 -0.22 -0.39
C MET A 216 29.78 -0.41 1.09
N GLN A 217 29.22 0.38 2.00
CA GLN A 217 29.46 0.24 3.44
C GLN A 217 28.97 -1.11 3.97
N ASN A 218 27.77 -1.56 3.59
CA ASN A 218 27.26 -2.88 3.97
C ASN A 218 28.15 -4.00 3.42
N MET A 219 28.58 -3.90 2.15
CA MET A 219 29.53 -4.86 1.57
C MET A 219 30.87 -4.85 2.30
N ASP A 220 31.38 -3.68 2.68
CA ASP A 220 32.62 -3.58 3.46
C ASP A 220 32.45 -4.20 4.85
N GLU A 221 31.35 -3.96 5.55
CA GLU A 221 31.05 -4.60 6.84
C GLU A 221 30.95 -6.12 6.73
N ASP A 222 30.25 -6.62 5.71
CA ASP A 222 30.15 -8.06 5.40
C ASP A 222 31.52 -8.65 5.06
N MET A 223 32.34 -7.95 4.29
CA MET A 223 33.71 -8.37 3.97
C MET A 223 34.59 -8.38 5.21
N HIS A 224 34.49 -7.38 6.09
CA HIS A 224 35.20 -7.36 7.38
C HIS A 224 34.75 -8.52 8.26
N HIS A 225 33.44 -8.79 8.35
CA HIS A 225 32.90 -9.93 9.08
C HIS A 225 33.42 -11.25 8.51
N ASN A 226 33.39 -11.43 7.19
CA ASN A 226 33.93 -12.59 6.50
C ASN A 226 35.44 -12.76 6.71
N ILE A 227 36.21 -11.68 6.73
CA ILE A 227 37.65 -11.71 7.06
C ILE A 227 37.86 -12.12 8.51
N LEU A 228 37.04 -11.64 9.45
CA LEU A 228 37.10 -12.04 10.86
C LEU A 228 36.72 -13.53 11.04
N LEU A 229 35.68 -14.00 10.35
CA LEU A 229 35.30 -15.41 10.34
C LEU A 229 36.41 -16.28 9.74
N LYS A 230 36.99 -15.87 8.60
CA LYS A 230 38.16 -16.54 8.01
C LYS A 230 39.34 -16.56 8.96
N LYS A 231 39.69 -15.44 9.62
CA LYS A 231 40.76 -15.38 10.64
C LYS A 231 40.48 -16.28 11.84
N LYS A 232 39.22 -16.38 12.30
CA LYS A 232 38.83 -17.31 13.37
C LYS A 232 38.93 -18.76 12.90
N SER A 233 38.49 -19.05 11.68
CA SER A 233 38.59 -20.37 11.07
C SER A 233 40.04 -20.80 10.86
N THR A 234 40.92 -19.91 10.39
CA THR A 234 42.35 -20.21 10.24
C THR A 234 43.01 -20.45 11.58
N LYS A 235 42.73 -19.63 12.60
CA LYS A 235 43.24 -19.86 13.97
C LYS A 235 42.75 -21.19 14.55
N LYS A 236 41.49 -21.57 14.29
CA LYS A 236 40.95 -22.86 14.71
C LYS A 236 41.65 -24.02 13.97
N ALA A 237 41.82 -23.90 12.66
CA ALA A 237 42.54 -24.88 11.85
C ALA A 237 44.03 -25.00 12.26
N GLU A 238 44.69 -23.88 12.60
CA GLU A 238 46.05 -23.87 13.15
C GLU A 238 46.12 -24.57 14.50
N ALA A 239 45.15 -24.33 15.39
CA ALA A 239 45.07 -25.01 16.68
C ALA A 239 44.82 -26.52 16.52
N GLU A 240 43.90 -26.92 15.65
CA GLU A 240 43.64 -28.32 15.30
C GLU A 240 44.87 -28.98 14.67
N LYS A 241 45.58 -28.27 13.79
CA LYS A 241 46.85 -28.74 13.22
C LYS A 241 47.91 -28.94 14.31
N LEU A 242 48.07 -28.00 15.23
CA LEU A 242 49.01 -28.15 16.35
C LEU A 242 48.65 -29.33 17.25
N GLN A 243 47.35 -29.55 17.53
CA GLN A 243 46.89 -30.73 18.26
C GLN A 243 47.20 -32.02 17.48
N ALA A 244 46.93 -32.05 16.18
CA ALA A 244 47.25 -33.19 15.32
C ALA A 244 48.77 -33.45 15.26
N GLU A 245 49.61 -32.41 15.22
CA GLU A 245 51.06 -32.53 15.30
C GLU A 245 51.51 -33.14 16.64
N VAL A 246 50.88 -32.74 17.76
CA VAL A 246 51.18 -33.31 19.08
C VAL A 246 50.76 -34.79 19.14
N GLU A 247 49.57 -35.15 18.65
CA GLU A 247 49.14 -36.55 18.60
C GLU A 247 50.00 -37.38 17.66
N LYS A 248 50.41 -36.83 16.52
CA LYS A 248 51.37 -37.49 15.62
C LYS A 248 52.70 -37.74 16.32
N ARG A 249 53.25 -36.75 17.05
CA ARG A 249 54.48 -36.95 17.83
C ARG A 249 54.33 -38.06 18.86
N LYS A 250 53.18 -38.16 19.55
CA LYS A 250 52.90 -39.26 20.48
C LYS A 250 52.83 -40.61 19.76
N GLN A 251 52.22 -40.67 18.58
CA GLN A 251 52.20 -41.86 17.74
C GLN A 251 53.61 -42.23 17.26
N ASP A 252 54.42 -41.26 16.83
CA ASP A 252 55.81 -41.48 16.42
C ASP A 252 56.63 -42.06 17.58
N PHE A 253 56.49 -41.54 18.81
CA PHE A 253 57.13 -42.13 20.00
C PHE A 253 56.65 -43.55 20.31
N LEU A 254 55.36 -43.82 20.12
CA LEU A 254 54.80 -45.16 20.30
C LEU A 254 55.34 -46.13 19.25
N LEU A 255 55.42 -45.72 17.98
CA LEU A 255 56.01 -46.50 16.89
C LEU A 255 57.49 -46.78 17.17
N ASP A 256 58.25 -45.78 17.61
CA ASP A 256 59.64 -45.93 18.03
C ASP A 256 59.81 -46.94 19.17
N HIS A 257 58.91 -46.91 20.15
CA HIS A 257 58.93 -47.86 21.26
C HIS A 257 58.53 -49.28 20.81
N LEU A 258 57.50 -49.41 19.96
CA LEU A 258 57.06 -50.70 19.43
C LEU A 258 58.11 -51.30 18.48
N THR A 259 58.78 -50.49 17.67
CA THR A 259 59.87 -50.95 16.79
C THR A 259 61.08 -51.39 17.60
N ARG A 260 61.49 -50.66 18.65
CA ARG A 260 62.53 -51.12 19.58
C ARG A 260 62.17 -52.45 20.23
N LYS A 261 60.94 -52.60 20.74
CA LYS A 261 60.46 -53.88 21.29
C LYS A 261 60.43 -55.00 20.27
N ALA A 262 60.06 -54.71 19.02
CA ALA A 262 60.09 -55.70 17.95
C ALA A 262 61.53 -56.16 17.67
N TYR A 263 62.49 -55.25 17.64
CA TYR A 263 63.91 -55.60 17.49
C TYR A 263 64.43 -56.41 18.69
N GLU A 264 64.12 -56.01 19.94
CA GLU A 264 64.49 -56.78 21.14
C GLU A 264 63.92 -58.21 21.11
N LEU A 265 62.66 -58.37 20.71
CA LEU A 265 62.04 -59.69 20.58
C LEU A 265 62.66 -60.49 19.43
N GLN A 266 63.02 -59.85 18.32
CA GLN A 266 63.65 -60.50 17.19
C GLN A 266 65.07 -60.98 17.53
N GLU A 267 65.82 -60.20 18.31
CA GLU A 267 67.12 -60.63 18.87
C GLU A 267 66.96 -61.81 19.85
N GLN A 268 65.93 -61.78 20.71
CA GLN A 268 65.63 -62.91 21.61
C GLN A 268 65.25 -64.18 20.84
N ILE A 269 64.44 -64.07 19.78
CA ILE A 269 64.09 -65.19 18.91
C ILE A 269 65.35 -65.76 18.25
N ALA A 270 66.20 -64.91 17.67
CA ALA A 270 67.45 -65.36 17.04
C ALA A 270 68.39 -66.07 18.02
N LEU A 271 68.46 -65.59 19.27
CA LEU A 271 69.25 -66.23 20.32
C LEU A 271 68.67 -67.59 20.72
N LEU A 272 67.35 -67.70 20.86
CA LEU A 272 66.68 -68.97 21.16
C LEU A 272 66.77 -69.97 20.01
N GLU A 273 66.69 -69.51 18.76
CA GLU A 273 66.89 -70.34 17.57
C GLU A 273 68.33 -70.89 17.52
N ALA A 274 69.32 -70.05 17.79
CA ALA A 274 70.72 -70.49 17.88
C ALA A 274 70.93 -71.53 19.00
N GLN A 275 70.31 -71.32 20.17
CA GLN A 275 70.34 -72.30 21.27
C GLN A 275 69.66 -73.62 20.88
N PHE A 276 68.51 -73.56 20.21
CA PHE A 276 67.79 -74.74 19.74
C PHE A 276 68.62 -75.54 18.73
N VAL A 277 69.27 -74.87 17.77
CA VAL A 277 70.16 -75.52 16.79
C VAL A 277 71.34 -76.19 17.50
N ALA A 278 71.97 -75.52 18.47
CA ALA A 278 73.06 -76.09 19.26
C ALA A 278 72.59 -77.33 20.06
N GLN A 279 71.45 -77.25 20.75
CA GLN A 279 70.89 -78.39 21.48
C GLN A 279 70.48 -79.55 20.56
N ALA A 280 69.92 -79.26 19.38
CA ALA A 280 69.58 -80.27 18.40
C ALA A 280 70.84 -81.03 17.93
N GLU A 281 71.94 -80.31 17.71
CA GLU A 281 73.22 -80.90 17.33
C GLU A 281 73.82 -81.75 18.47
N ASP A 282 73.78 -81.28 19.71
CA ASP A 282 74.21 -82.06 20.89
C ASP A 282 73.36 -83.34 21.06
N THR A 283 72.04 -83.25 20.87
CA THR A 283 71.16 -84.44 20.90
C THR A 283 71.44 -85.39 19.74
N ARG A 284 71.87 -84.88 18.57
CA ARG A 284 72.25 -85.70 17.43
C ARG A 284 73.54 -86.46 17.71
N VAL A 285 74.56 -85.79 18.26
CA VAL A 285 75.84 -86.40 18.62
C VAL A 285 75.65 -87.46 19.71
N THR A 286 74.87 -87.19 20.74
CA THR A 286 74.57 -88.18 21.79
C THR A 286 73.79 -89.39 21.26
N ARG A 287 72.81 -89.19 20.36
CA ARG A 287 72.13 -90.31 19.68
C ARG A 287 73.09 -91.14 18.83
N GLN A 288 74.05 -90.52 18.15
CA GLN A 288 75.07 -91.24 17.39
C GLN A 288 75.93 -92.12 18.32
N ALA A 289 76.40 -91.57 19.44
CA ALA A 289 77.16 -92.33 20.43
C ALA A 289 76.34 -93.50 21.04
N VAL A 290 75.04 -93.30 21.30
CA VAL A 290 74.16 -94.39 21.76
C VAL A 290 74.00 -95.47 20.70
N ASN A 291 73.80 -95.09 19.44
CA ASN A 291 73.69 -96.07 18.35
C ASN A 291 75.00 -96.86 18.19
N GLU A 292 76.16 -96.21 18.26
CA GLU A 292 77.47 -96.88 18.24
C GLU A 292 77.61 -97.87 19.40
N ALA A 293 77.25 -97.47 20.62
CA ALA A 293 77.24 -98.36 21.78
C ALA A 293 76.25 -99.54 21.61
N CYS A 294 75.07 -99.33 21.02
CA CYS A 294 74.13 -100.40 20.70
C CYS A 294 74.73 -101.41 19.70
N MET A 295 75.40 -100.93 18.65
CA MET A 295 76.09 -101.78 17.68
C MET A 295 77.22 -102.59 18.33
N GLU A 296 77.99 -102.00 19.26
CA GLU A 296 78.99 -102.72 20.05
C GLU A 296 78.37 -103.81 20.94
N VAL A 297 77.25 -103.52 21.61
CA VAL A 297 76.51 -104.49 22.41
C VAL A 297 75.98 -105.64 21.55
N GLU A 298 75.47 -105.35 20.35
CA GLU A 298 75.07 -106.38 19.38
C GLU A 298 76.24 -107.25 18.95
N ALA A 299 77.41 -106.66 18.69
CA ALA A 299 78.64 -107.40 18.38
C ALA A 299 79.07 -108.33 19.52
N ILE A 300 79.08 -107.84 20.78
CA ILE A 300 79.36 -108.66 21.97
C ILE A 300 78.36 -109.81 22.10
N ASN A 301 77.07 -109.57 21.86
CA ASN A 301 76.05 -110.61 21.89
C ASN A 301 76.26 -111.69 20.82
N MET A 302 76.71 -111.31 19.62
CA MET A 302 77.08 -112.26 18.57
C MET A 302 78.30 -113.10 18.98
N GLU A 303 79.32 -112.51 19.61
CA GLU A 303 80.47 -113.24 20.14
C GLU A 303 80.07 -114.21 21.26
N LYS A 304 79.21 -113.77 22.18
CA LYS A 304 78.64 -114.64 23.23
C LYS A 304 77.89 -115.84 22.64
N LYS A 305 77.09 -115.63 21.58
CA LYS A 305 76.41 -116.73 20.86
C LYS A 305 77.41 -117.68 20.23
N ARG A 306 78.49 -117.18 19.61
CA ARG A 306 79.57 -118.01 19.04
C ARG A 306 80.26 -118.86 20.13
N LEU A 307 80.59 -118.25 21.27
CA LEU A 307 81.17 -118.95 22.43
C LEU A 307 80.24 -120.03 22.99
N MET A 308 78.94 -119.75 23.14
CA MET A 308 77.97 -120.77 23.57
C MET A 308 77.87 -121.94 22.58
N ASN A 309 77.95 -121.67 21.27
CA ASN A 309 77.97 -122.74 20.27
C ASN A 309 79.23 -123.61 20.38
N TYR A 310 80.41 -123.02 20.60
CA TYR A 310 81.65 -123.78 20.85
C TYR A 310 81.61 -124.59 22.15
N TRP A 311 80.96 -124.06 23.19
CA TRP A 311 80.78 -124.78 24.45
C TRP A 311 79.82 -125.97 24.28
N ASN A 312 78.70 -125.76 23.58
CA ASN A 312 77.72 -126.81 23.30
C ASN A 312 78.31 -127.96 22.46
N SER A 313 79.13 -127.66 21.45
CA SER A 313 79.81 -128.69 20.66
C SER A 313 80.82 -129.49 21.50
N SER A 314 81.54 -128.81 22.40
CA SER A 314 82.47 -129.46 23.34
C SER A 314 81.73 -130.37 24.32
N LEU A 315 80.56 -129.95 24.82
CA LEU A 315 79.70 -130.77 25.70
C LEU A 315 79.13 -132.00 24.99
N ALA A 316 78.70 -131.86 23.73
CA ALA A 316 78.24 -132.98 22.91
C ALA A 316 79.34 -134.02 22.69
N GLY A 317 80.58 -133.57 22.46
CA GLY A 317 81.75 -134.45 22.38
C GLY A 317 82.06 -135.18 23.69
N MET A 318 81.70 -134.61 24.85
CA MET A 318 81.83 -135.28 26.15
C MET A 318 80.78 -136.37 26.34
N LYS A 319 79.52 -136.09 25.99
CA LYS A 319 78.43 -137.09 26.06
C LYS A 319 78.69 -138.34 25.22
N GLN A 320 79.26 -138.19 24.01
CA GLN A 320 79.63 -139.35 23.18
C GLN A 320 80.73 -140.21 23.82
N ARG A 321 81.65 -139.62 24.58
CA ARG A 321 82.67 -140.37 25.34
C ARG A 321 82.05 -141.14 26.52
N ASP A 322 81.08 -140.54 27.21
CA ASP A 322 80.38 -141.18 28.33
C ASP A 322 79.50 -142.37 27.87
N GLU A 323 78.85 -142.27 26.71
CA GLU A 323 78.07 -143.37 26.12
C GLU A 323 78.95 -144.58 25.78
N ALA A 324 80.17 -144.34 25.27
CA ALA A 324 81.16 -145.40 25.04
C ALA A 324 81.59 -146.10 26.34
N TYR A 325 81.72 -145.36 27.45
CA TYR A 325 82.03 -145.91 28.78
C TYR A 325 80.88 -146.76 29.35
N ILE A 326 79.62 -146.34 29.17
CA ILE A 326 78.46 -147.12 29.62
C ILE A 326 78.34 -148.45 28.85
N ALA A 327 78.70 -148.46 27.56
CA ALA A 327 78.68 -149.68 26.75
C ALA A 327 79.68 -150.74 27.26
N THR A 328 80.87 -150.33 27.69
CA THR A 328 81.88 -151.25 28.26
C THR A 328 81.45 -151.77 29.63
N GLN A 329 80.80 -150.96 30.46
CA GLN A 329 80.27 -151.37 31.77
C GLN A 329 79.11 -152.39 31.65
N LYS A 330 78.29 -152.29 30.60
CA LYS A 330 77.21 -153.27 30.32
C LYS A 330 77.73 -154.66 29.98
N LEU A 331 78.89 -154.80 29.33
CA LEU A 331 79.49 -156.13 29.09
C LEU A 331 79.92 -156.81 30.38
N LEU A 332 80.47 -156.05 31.33
CA LEU A 332 80.85 -156.51 32.66
C LEU A 332 79.62 -156.98 33.48
N SER A 333 78.48 -156.32 33.32
CA SER A 333 77.23 -156.73 33.98
C SER A 333 76.64 -158.06 33.44
N LYS A 334 76.89 -158.44 32.18
CA LYS A 334 76.41 -159.71 31.63
C LYS A 334 77.08 -160.92 32.29
N TYR A 335 78.39 -160.86 32.55
CA TYR A 335 79.10 -161.89 33.30
C TYR A 335 78.60 -162.04 34.75
N SER A 336 78.02 -160.99 35.34
CA SER A 336 77.38 -161.06 36.66
C SER A 336 75.96 -161.63 36.65
N CYS A 337 75.28 -161.67 35.50
CA CYS A 337 73.94 -162.22 35.35
C CYS A 337 73.91 -163.74 35.24
N ASP A 338 74.96 -164.38 34.71
CA ASP A 338 75.07 -165.85 34.68
C ASP A 338 75.23 -166.44 36.09
N LEU A 339 75.73 -165.66 37.06
CA LEU A 339 75.74 -166.02 38.49
C LEU A 339 74.35 -165.89 39.15
N LYS A 340 73.44 -165.08 38.59
CA LYS A 340 72.08 -164.83 39.11
C LYS A 340 71.01 -165.76 38.52
N SER A 341 71.27 -166.43 37.40
CA SER A 341 70.35 -167.46 36.89
C SER A 341 70.30 -168.70 37.78
N LEU A 342 71.40 -169.02 38.48
CA LEU A 342 71.47 -169.98 39.59
C LEU A 342 70.57 -169.58 40.79
N GLU A 343 70.20 -168.30 40.94
CA GLU A 343 69.28 -167.77 41.97
C GLU A 343 67.80 -167.79 41.55
N THR A 344 67.47 -167.75 40.26
CA THR A 344 66.07 -167.63 39.79
C THR A 344 65.27 -168.93 39.74
N ASP A 345 65.92 -170.09 39.82
CA ASP A 345 65.21 -171.36 40.10
C ASP A 345 64.52 -171.33 41.48
N ILE A 346 64.92 -170.41 42.37
CA ILE A 346 64.31 -170.21 43.70
C ILE A 346 62.96 -169.46 43.62
N LEU A 347 62.68 -168.63 42.59
CA LEU A 347 61.58 -167.64 42.58
C LEU A 347 60.29 -168.04 41.83
N GLY A 348 60.20 -169.25 41.26
CA GLY A 348 58.98 -169.78 40.63
C GLY A 348 57.73 -169.83 41.53
N CYS A 349 57.86 -169.60 42.84
CA CYS A 349 56.76 -169.70 43.81
C CYS A 349 55.79 -168.49 43.87
N SER A 350 56.03 -167.35 43.18
CA SER A 350 55.34 -166.06 43.50
C SER A 350 54.22 -165.58 42.55
N LYS A 351 53.65 -166.44 41.69
CA LYS A 351 52.86 -166.07 40.48
C LYS A 351 51.39 -165.58 40.63
N SER A 352 50.74 -165.47 41.79
CA SER A 352 49.26 -165.56 41.84
C SER A 352 48.42 -164.26 41.92
N ILE A 353 48.98 -163.05 41.92
CA ILE A 353 48.29 -161.83 42.45
C ILE A 353 47.58 -160.92 41.40
N ARG A 354 47.75 -161.12 40.09
CA ARG A 354 47.53 -160.07 39.07
C ARG A 354 46.13 -159.85 38.43
N LYS A 355 44.98 -160.30 38.94
CA LYS A 355 43.73 -160.39 38.09
C LYS A 355 42.55 -159.42 38.33
N GLU A 356 42.59 -158.45 39.25
CA GLU A 356 41.33 -157.77 39.71
C GLU A 356 40.94 -156.39 39.10
N GLU A 357 41.73 -155.71 38.26
CA GLU A 357 41.60 -154.22 38.19
C GLU A 357 40.91 -153.56 36.95
N GLU A 358 40.42 -154.27 35.93
CA GLU A 358 40.02 -153.66 34.64
C GLU A 358 38.62 -152.95 34.54
N LYS A 359 37.86 -152.68 35.62
CA LYS A 359 36.42 -152.32 35.53
C LYS A 359 36.00 -150.83 35.45
N ASN A 360 36.90 -149.83 35.46
CA ASN A 360 36.55 -148.44 35.86
C ASN A 360 36.21 -147.39 34.76
N GLU A 361 36.23 -147.69 33.45
CA GLU A 361 36.32 -146.63 32.41
C GLU A 361 35.01 -146.04 31.79
N MET A 362 33.80 -146.56 32.04
CA MET A 362 32.62 -146.26 31.17
C MET A 362 31.77 -144.98 31.45
N LEU A 363 32.08 -144.14 32.45
CA LEU A 363 31.13 -143.10 32.96
C LEU A 363 31.21 -141.68 32.32
N VAL A 364 32.15 -141.39 31.42
CA VAL A 364 32.49 -139.99 31.04
C VAL A 364 31.65 -139.37 29.90
N GLY A 365 30.87 -140.14 29.13
CA GLY A 365 30.27 -139.67 27.85
C GLY A 365 29.01 -138.79 27.91
N THR A 366 28.30 -138.66 29.04
CA THR A 366 26.94 -138.07 29.09
C THR A 366 26.86 -136.56 29.36
N LEU A 367 27.97 -135.89 29.73
CA LEU A 367 27.95 -134.50 30.24
C LEU A 367 27.80 -133.40 29.16
N SER A 368 28.15 -133.64 27.89
CA SER A 368 28.35 -132.56 26.90
C SER A 368 27.10 -132.05 26.14
N ARG A 369 25.94 -132.71 26.25
CA ARG A 369 24.74 -132.37 25.43
C ARG A 369 23.80 -131.33 26.07
N SER A 370 23.86 -131.10 27.38
CA SER A 370 22.93 -130.23 28.10
C SER A 370 23.23 -128.73 27.97
N GLN A 371 24.42 -128.34 27.54
CA GLN A 371 24.91 -126.95 27.65
C GLN A 371 24.49 -126.01 26.50
N ASN A 372 24.08 -126.55 25.34
CA ASN A 372 23.74 -125.75 24.15
C ASN A 372 22.28 -125.24 24.10
N HIS A 373 21.36 -125.78 24.89
CA HIS A 373 19.95 -125.35 24.91
C HIS A 373 19.69 -124.09 25.75
N ALA A 374 20.64 -123.66 26.60
CA ALA A 374 20.46 -122.54 27.53
C ALA A 374 20.75 -121.14 26.94
N SER A 375 21.34 -121.03 25.74
CA SER A 375 21.82 -119.76 25.18
C SER A 375 20.80 -119.04 24.26
N THR A 376 19.82 -119.75 23.68
CA THR A 376 18.80 -119.19 22.77
C THR A 376 17.59 -118.58 23.48
N THR A 377 17.23 -119.08 24.66
CA THR A 377 16.06 -118.59 25.42
C THR A 377 16.27 -117.24 26.11
N LYS A 378 17.53 -116.79 26.31
CA LYS A 378 17.84 -115.50 26.96
C LYS A 378 17.70 -114.26 26.06
N LYS A 379 17.66 -114.40 24.72
CA LYS A 379 17.63 -113.23 23.80
C LYS A 379 16.23 -112.73 23.42
N LEU A 380 15.19 -113.58 23.46
CA LEU A 380 13.82 -113.21 23.08
C LEU A 380 13.00 -112.57 24.22
N ILE A 381 13.40 -112.73 25.48
CA ILE A 381 12.67 -112.19 26.65
C ILE A 381 13.03 -110.70 26.92
N ALA A 382 14.24 -110.26 26.57
CA ALA A 382 14.69 -108.88 26.84
C ALA A 382 14.08 -107.81 25.92
N GLN A 383 13.51 -108.19 24.77
CA GLN A 383 12.93 -107.24 23.80
C GLN A 383 11.42 -106.99 24.02
N CYS A 384 10.69 -107.90 24.68
CA CYS A 384 9.25 -107.73 24.90
C CYS A 384 8.88 -106.95 26.18
N LEU A 385 9.77 -106.86 27.17
CA LEU A 385 9.50 -106.14 28.43
C LEU A 385 9.74 -104.62 28.34
N SER A 386 10.70 -104.15 27.55
CA SER A 386 10.99 -102.71 27.42
C SER A 386 9.94 -101.92 26.60
N ALA A 387 9.19 -102.57 25.71
CA ALA A 387 8.13 -101.93 24.93
C ALA A 387 6.80 -101.79 25.71
N GLN A 388 6.57 -102.60 26.75
CA GLN A 388 5.31 -102.58 27.53
C GLN A 388 5.30 -101.55 28.67
N GLU A 389 6.48 -101.17 29.21
CA GLU A 389 6.60 -100.17 30.29
C GLU A 389 6.58 -98.73 29.78
N ALA A 390 7.06 -98.45 28.55
CA ALA A 390 7.03 -97.11 27.95
C ALA A 390 5.59 -96.65 27.61
N LEU A 391 4.75 -97.54 27.07
CA LEU A 391 3.36 -97.22 26.70
C LEU A 391 2.44 -97.03 27.92
N LYS A 392 2.69 -97.68 29.07
CA LYS A 392 1.90 -97.48 30.31
C LYS A 392 2.14 -96.13 30.98
N ILE A 393 3.35 -95.58 30.87
CA ILE A 393 3.68 -94.27 31.45
C ILE A 393 3.03 -93.14 30.64
N GLU A 394 2.97 -93.25 29.30
CA GLU A 394 2.31 -92.24 28.47
C GLU A 394 0.78 -92.20 28.62
N PHE A 395 0.10 -93.35 28.77
CA PHE A 395 -1.35 -93.33 29.05
C PHE A 395 -1.67 -92.72 30.44
N SER A 396 -0.81 -92.93 31.45
CA SER A 396 -1.00 -92.33 32.78
C SER A 396 -0.75 -90.81 32.82
N THR A 397 0.08 -90.27 31.91
CA THR A 397 0.29 -88.83 31.77
C THR A 397 -0.81 -88.15 30.96
N TYR A 398 -1.34 -88.80 29.93
CA TYR A 398 -2.51 -88.29 29.18
C TYR A 398 -3.78 -88.27 30.03
N ASP A 399 -4.07 -89.30 30.86
CA ASP A 399 -5.23 -89.29 31.76
C ASP A 399 -5.16 -88.18 32.84
N ARG A 400 -3.95 -87.87 33.35
CA ARG A 400 -3.76 -86.78 34.32
C ARG A 400 -3.96 -85.40 33.69
N ILE A 401 -3.46 -85.19 32.47
CA ILE A 401 -3.62 -83.94 31.72
C ILE A 401 -5.09 -83.76 31.26
N LEU A 402 -5.80 -84.85 30.92
CA LEU A 402 -7.22 -84.79 30.58
C LEU A 402 -8.09 -84.41 31.80
N GLN A 403 -7.82 -84.97 32.99
CA GLN A 403 -8.53 -84.60 34.22
C GLN A 403 -8.22 -83.17 34.68
N GLU A 404 -6.98 -82.70 34.52
CA GLU A 404 -6.60 -81.31 34.83
C GLU A 404 -7.25 -80.31 33.86
N THR A 405 -7.38 -80.66 32.58
CA THR A 405 -8.06 -79.82 31.56
C THR A 405 -9.59 -79.84 31.69
N GLU A 406 -10.20 -80.97 32.05
CA GLU A 406 -11.64 -81.04 32.37
C GLU A 406 -12.00 -80.27 33.65
N GLN A 407 -11.16 -80.31 34.69
CA GLN A 407 -11.33 -79.50 35.90
C GLN A 407 -11.12 -77.99 35.63
N ALA A 408 -10.18 -77.62 34.75
CA ALA A 408 -10.00 -76.24 34.32
C ALA A 408 -11.19 -75.73 33.49
N ILE A 409 -11.76 -76.57 32.60
CA ILE A 409 -12.95 -76.25 31.81
C ILE A 409 -14.20 -76.12 32.70
N ASN A 410 -14.33 -76.92 33.75
CA ASN A 410 -15.46 -76.79 34.69
C ASN A 410 -15.34 -75.53 35.56
N ARG A 411 -14.12 -75.12 35.96
CA ARG A 411 -13.89 -73.83 36.63
C ARG A 411 -14.23 -72.64 35.72
N THR A 412 -13.76 -72.64 34.48
CA THR A 412 -14.08 -71.56 33.53
C THR A 412 -15.56 -71.53 33.14
N LYS A 413 -16.26 -72.67 33.09
CA LYS A 413 -17.72 -72.71 32.90
C LYS A 413 -18.49 -72.17 34.12
N MET A 414 -18.01 -72.41 35.34
CA MET A 414 -18.58 -71.82 36.56
C MET A 414 -18.32 -70.31 36.63
N ASP A 415 -17.14 -69.85 36.24
CA ASP A 415 -16.80 -68.41 36.14
C ASP A 415 -17.60 -67.73 35.03
N GLN A 416 -17.82 -68.40 33.89
CA GLN A 416 -18.66 -67.89 32.80
C GLN A 416 -20.14 -67.82 33.21
N ALA A 417 -20.64 -68.75 34.02
CA ALA A 417 -21.99 -68.67 34.61
C ALA A 417 -22.10 -67.57 35.69
N ALA A 418 -21.04 -67.35 36.47
CA ALA A 418 -20.96 -66.24 37.43
C ALA A 418 -20.96 -64.87 36.72
N HIS A 419 -20.14 -64.70 35.68
CA HIS A 419 -20.12 -63.49 34.86
C HIS A 419 -21.41 -63.27 34.07
N LEU A 420 -22.12 -64.32 33.65
CA LEU A 420 -23.46 -64.19 33.05
C LEU A 420 -24.51 -63.72 34.07
N ASN A 421 -24.43 -64.16 35.33
CA ASN A 421 -25.28 -63.66 36.41
C ASN A 421 -24.92 -62.22 36.80
N GLU A 422 -23.63 -61.85 36.81
CA GLU A 422 -23.18 -60.46 36.98
C GLU A 422 -23.64 -59.57 35.82
N LEU A 423 -23.58 -60.05 34.57
CA LEU A 423 -24.14 -59.36 33.40
C LEU A 423 -25.65 -59.18 33.49
N LEU A 424 -26.40 -60.19 33.96
CA LEU A 424 -27.84 -60.06 34.19
C LEU A 424 -28.18 -59.09 35.33
N LEU A 425 -27.35 -59.02 36.37
CA LEU A 425 -27.48 -58.01 37.43
C LEU A 425 -27.14 -56.61 36.92
N ILE A 426 -26.09 -56.46 36.10
CA ILE A 426 -25.71 -55.19 35.46
C ILE A 426 -26.79 -54.75 34.46
N ILE A 427 -27.39 -55.65 33.68
CA ILE A 427 -28.52 -55.33 32.79
C ILE A 427 -29.73 -54.85 33.60
N LYS A 428 -30.04 -55.51 34.72
CA LYS A 428 -31.13 -55.11 35.62
C LYS A 428 -30.84 -53.80 36.37
N ASP A 429 -29.58 -53.48 36.64
CA ASP A 429 -29.15 -52.21 37.21
C ASP A 429 -29.09 -51.09 36.17
N ILE A 430 -28.83 -51.40 34.90
CA ILE A 430 -28.99 -50.48 33.77
C ILE A 430 -30.47 -50.16 33.53
N GLU A 431 -31.36 -51.16 33.58
CA GLU A 431 -32.82 -50.96 33.45
C GLU A 431 -33.38 -50.07 34.59
N LYS A 432 -32.97 -50.31 35.84
CA LYS A 432 -33.27 -49.41 36.96
C LYS A 432 -32.62 -48.03 36.79
N GLY A 433 -31.41 -47.98 36.23
CA GLY A 433 -30.72 -46.73 35.90
C GLY A 433 -31.46 -45.92 34.82
N THR A 434 -32.08 -46.58 33.84
CA THR A 434 -32.90 -45.93 32.82
C THR A 434 -34.25 -45.46 33.37
N GLU A 435 -34.89 -46.23 34.25
CA GLU A 435 -36.14 -45.81 34.93
C GLU A 435 -35.90 -44.60 35.86
N VAL A 436 -34.78 -44.57 36.60
CA VAL A 436 -34.37 -43.43 37.42
C VAL A 436 -33.97 -42.23 36.55
N LYS A 437 -33.37 -42.45 35.37
CA LYS A 437 -33.05 -41.40 34.41
C LYS A 437 -34.31 -40.76 33.82
N GLU A 438 -35.31 -41.55 33.42
CA GLU A 438 -36.60 -41.03 32.94
C GLU A 438 -37.36 -40.26 34.04
N GLN A 439 -37.31 -40.72 35.29
CA GLN A 439 -37.85 -39.97 36.44
C GLN A 439 -37.11 -38.64 36.67
N MET A 440 -35.78 -38.65 36.57
CA MET A 440 -34.94 -37.44 36.67
C MET A 440 -35.18 -36.47 35.50
N GLU A 441 -35.36 -36.96 34.27
CA GLU A 441 -35.66 -36.12 33.10
C GLU A 441 -37.04 -35.47 33.21
N ASN A 442 -38.04 -36.20 33.72
CA ASN A 442 -39.37 -35.64 34.02
C ASN A 442 -39.31 -34.60 35.17
N GLU A 443 -38.48 -34.82 36.19
CA GLU A 443 -38.21 -33.81 37.23
C GLU A 443 -37.42 -32.61 36.70
N ILE A 444 -36.53 -32.77 35.71
CA ILE A 444 -35.79 -31.69 35.05
C ILE A 444 -36.75 -30.83 34.21
N VAL A 445 -37.68 -31.44 33.46
CA VAL A 445 -38.68 -30.72 32.66
C VAL A 445 -39.65 -29.96 33.57
N ALA A 446 -40.08 -30.55 34.69
CA ALA A 446 -40.86 -29.86 35.71
C ALA A 446 -40.07 -28.69 36.36
N LYS A 447 -38.79 -28.89 36.68
CA LYS A 447 -37.91 -27.82 37.20
C LYS A 447 -37.56 -26.75 36.18
N LEU A 448 -37.57 -27.04 34.87
CA LEU A 448 -37.41 -26.04 33.81
C LEU A 448 -38.69 -25.21 33.61
N GLN A 449 -39.88 -25.82 33.77
CA GLN A 449 -41.15 -25.10 33.83
C GLN A 449 -41.25 -24.20 35.09
N ASP A 450 -40.74 -24.66 36.24
CA ASP A 450 -40.66 -23.85 37.47
C ASP A 450 -39.57 -22.76 37.43
N GLN A 451 -38.46 -22.99 36.72
CA GLN A 451 -37.39 -21.99 36.54
C GLN A 451 -37.80 -20.85 35.61
N LEU A 452 -38.62 -21.10 34.58
CA LEU A 452 -39.15 -20.03 33.71
C LEU A 452 -40.07 -19.05 34.45
N ILE A 453 -40.75 -19.46 35.53
CA ILE A 453 -41.68 -18.61 36.31
C ILE A 453 -41.03 -18.03 37.59
N SER A 454 -39.81 -18.44 37.99
CA SER A 454 -39.12 -17.98 39.23
C SER A 454 -37.68 -17.48 39.06
N ASN A 455 -37.32 -17.00 37.87
CA ASN A 455 -35.95 -17.07 37.36
C ASN A 455 -34.83 -16.32 38.14
N LYS A 456 -33.94 -17.11 38.73
CA LYS A 456 -32.67 -16.82 39.44
C LYS A 456 -31.51 -16.48 38.48
N ALA A 457 -31.71 -16.58 37.17
CA ALA A 457 -30.71 -16.31 36.13
C ALA A 457 -30.29 -14.82 36.05
N THR A 458 -31.19 -13.88 36.33
CA THR A 458 -30.85 -12.44 36.42
C THR A 458 -30.02 -12.14 37.67
N LYS A 459 -30.28 -12.81 38.79
CA LYS A 459 -29.44 -12.74 40.00
C LYS A 459 -28.08 -13.43 39.80
N GLN A 460 -28.01 -14.58 39.14
CA GLN A 460 -26.75 -15.25 38.82
C GLN A 460 -25.90 -14.41 37.86
N LEU A 461 -26.47 -13.80 36.82
CA LEU A 461 -25.72 -12.89 35.94
C LEU A 461 -25.24 -11.64 36.70
N SER A 462 -26.05 -11.06 37.58
CA SER A 462 -25.60 -9.94 38.44
C SER A 462 -24.53 -10.35 39.46
N GLN A 463 -24.60 -11.58 39.99
CA GLN A 463 -23.60 -12.15 40.90
C GLN A 463 -22.32 -12.54 40.15
N LEU A 464 -22.42 -13.01 38.90
CA LEU A 464 -21.27 -13.32 38.06
C LEU A 464 -20.57 -12.04 37.62
N VAL A 465 -21.33 -10.98 37.29
CA VAL A 465 -20.78 -9.64 37.05
C VAL A 465 -20.13 -9.08 38.32
N ALA A 466 -20.73 -9.23 39.49
CA ALA A 466 -20.12 -8.81 40.76
C ALA A 466 -18.88 -9.64 41.14
N GLN A 467 -18.86 -10.95 40.83
CA GLN A 467 -17.70 -11.82 41.02
C GLN A 467 -16.59 -11.50 40.01
N LEU A 468 -16.92 -11.16 38.77
CA LEU A 468 -15.96 -10.69 37.77
C LEU A 468 -15.39 -9.33 38.16
N GLN A 469 -16.20 -8.42 38.70
CA GLN A 469 -15.72 -7.14 39.23
C GLN A 469 -14.80 -7.34 40.45
N ARG A 470 -15.13 -8.25 41.38
CA ARG A 470 -14.24 -8.59 42.51
C ARG A 470 -12.94 -9.26 42.05
N ARG A 471 -13.01 -10.21 41.10
CA ARG A 471 -11.81 -10.82 40.50
C ARG A 471 -10.96 -9.78 39.79
N LYS A 472 -11.57 -8.80 39.13
CA LYS A 472 -10.85 -7.69 38.51
C LYS A 472 -10.12 -6.84 39.57
N THR A 473 -10.80 -6.43 40.65
CA THR A 473 -10.16 -5.67 41.73
C THR A 473 -9.10 -6.49 42.48
N ASP A 474 -9.29 -7.79 42.65
CA ASP A 474 -8.30 -8.69 43.26
C ASP A 474 -7.08 -8.85 42.33
N LEU A 475 -7.28 -8.97 41.02
CA LEU A 475 -6.20 -8.98 40.03
C LEU A 475 -5.47 -7.64 40.00
N GLU A 476 -6.16 -6.50 40.08
CA GLU A 476 -5.54 -5.17 40.20
C GLU A 476 -4.74 -5.02 41.52
N LEU A 477 -5.23 -5.59 42.63
CA LEU A 477 -4.48 -5.70 43.88
C LEU A 477 -3.28 -6.64 43.76
N HIS A 478 -3.37 -7.73 42.99
CA HIS A 478 -2.24 -8.59 42.69
C HIS A 478 -1.23 -7.90 41.78
N PHE A 479 -1.67 -7.15 40.78
CA PHE A 479 -0.80 -6.34 39.92
C PHE A 479 -0.05 -5.29 40.74
N SER A 480 -0.73 -4.53 41.59
CA SER A 480 -0.05 -3.57 42.48
C SER A 480 0.90 -4.24 43.49
N LYS A 481 0.61 -5.46 43.96
CA LYS A 481 1.57 -6.25 44.75
C LYS A 481 2.78 -6.69 43.94
N VAL A 482 2.58 -7.19 42.72
CA VAL A 482 3.66 -7.60 41.81
C VAL A 482 4.50 -6.40 41.37
N GLU A 483 3.89 -5.22 41.17
CA GLU A 483 4.60 -3.97 40.90
C GLU A 483 5.45 -3.54 42.10
N ASN A 484 4.94 -3.68 43.32
CA ASN A 484 5.72 -3.44 44.54
C ASN A 484 6.84 -4.47 44.73
N ASP A 485 6.58 -5.75 44.47
CA ASP A 485 7.59 -6.81 44.51
C ASP A 485 8.66 -6.58 43.44
N MET A 486 8.27 -6.14 42.24
CA MET A 486 9.17 -5.74 41.17
C MET A 486 10.01 -4.54 41.58
N ALA A 487 9.41 -3.52 42.18
CA ALA A 487 10.14 -2.37 42.73
C ALA A 487 11.14 -2.80 43.83
N GLN A 488 10.76 -3.75 44.69
CA GLN A 488 11.64 -4.33 45.70
C GLN A 488 12.77 -5.15 45.08
N VAL A 489 12.50 -5.94 44.02
CA VAL A 489 13.52 -6.68 43.27
C VAL A 489 14.47 -5.73 42.54
N ILE A 490 13.98 -4.64 41.96
CA ILE A 490 14.81 -3.60 41.35
C ILE A 490 15.69 -2.93 42.42
N LEU A 491 15.13 -2.63 43.60
CA LEU A 491 15.91 -2.07 44.72
C LEU A 491 16.97 -3.06 45.23
N ASN A 492 16.63 -4.35 45.33
CA ASN A 492 17.59 -5.39 45.70
C ASN A 492 18.67 -5.57 44.62
N THR A 493 18.30 -5.48 43.34
CA THR A 493 19.23 -5.57 42.20
C THR A 493 20.18 -4.38 42.17
N THR A 494 19.67 -3.17 42.39
CA THR A 494 20.52 -1.97 42.51
C THR A 494 21.42 -2.04 43.74
N HIS A 495 20.94 -2.61 44.85
CA HIS A 495 21.76 -2.88 46.03
C HIS A 495 22.86 -3.91 45.76
N THR A 496 22.56 -5.03 45.08
CA THR A 496 23.56 -6.03 44.72
C THR A 496 24.55 -5.50 43.68
N THR A 497 24.13 -4.71 42.69
CA THR A 497 25.05 -4.09 41.72
C THR A 497 25.95 -3.05 42.39
N CYS A 498 25.44 -2.25 43.33
CA CYS A 498 26.28 -1.37 44.16
C CYS A 498 27.31 -2.18 44.97
N ARG A 499 26.89 -3.30 45.57
CA ARG A 499 27.81 -4.19 46.31
C ARG A 499 28.85 -4.84 45.39
N LEU A 500 28.46 -5.25 44.19
CA LEU A 500 29.38 -5.77 43.17
C LEU A 500 30.38 -4.70 42.71
N ALA A 501 29.94 -3.45 42.51
CA ALA A 501 30.82 -2.34 42.17
C ALA A 501 31.84 -2.05 43.28
N VAL A 502 31.45 -2.14 44.55
CA VAL A 502 32.37 -2.05 45.70
C VAL A 502 33.35 -3.23 45.71
N LEU A 503 32.86 -4.46 45.54
CA LEU A 503 33.72 -5.66 45.48
C LEU A 503 34.72 -5.59 44.31
N GLN A 504 34.30 -5.07 43.15
CA GLN A 504 35.17 -4.88 42.00
C GLN A 504 36.26 -3.84 42.28
N LYS A 505 35.95 -2.75 43.00
CA LYS A 505 36.96 -1.80 43.48
C LYS A 505 37.95 -2.47 44.43
N THR A 506 37.48 -3.28 45.38
CA THR A 506 38.37 -4.02 46.30
C THR A 506 39.23 -5.06 45.58
N LEU A 507 38.72 -5.72 44.54
CA LEU A 507 39.51 -6.64 43.72
C LEU A 507 40.61 -5.89 42.94
N CYS A 508 40.30 -4.71 42.38
CA CYS A 508 41.31 -3.88 41.73
C CYS A 508 42.39 -3.38 42.72
N GLU A 509 42.03 -3.15 43.99
CA GLU A 509 43.00 -2.82 45.05
C GLU A 509 43.87 -4.03 45.41
N LEU A 510 43.28 -5.21 45.58
CA LEU A 510 44.01 -6.45 45.82
C LEU A 510 44.92 -6.83 44.65
N ASP A 511 44.51 -6.62 43.39
CA ASP A 511 45.36 -6.84 42.22
C ASP A 511 46.57 -5.89 42.22
N LYS A 512 46.40 -4.63 42.66
CA LYS A 512 47.54 -3.71 42.85
C LYS A 512 48.48 -4.21 43.93
N GLU A 513 47.95 -4.75 45.04
CA GLU A 513 48.75 -5.35 46.10
C GLU A 513 49.49 -6.62 45.64
N VAL A 514 48.84 -7.50 44.87
CA VAL A 514 49.45 -8.70 44.29
C VAL A 514 50.56 -8.31 43.31
N ASN A 515 50.37 -7.28 42.49
CA ASN A 515 51.41 -6.77 41.60
C ASN A 515 52.61 -6.20 42.38
N ASN A 516 52.36 -5.51 43.50
CA ASN A 516 53.42 -5.02 44.40
C ASN A 516 54.20 -6.17 45.05
N ILE A 517 53.50 -7.22 45.51
CA ILE A 517 54.13 -8.44 46.06
C ILE A 517 54.90 -9.18 44.97
N HIS A 518 54.36 -9.29 43.76
CA HIS A 518 55.04 -9.93 42.63
C HIS A 518 56.34 -9.20 42.27
N HIS A 519 56.33 -7.87 42.28
CA HIS A 519 57.54 -7.06 42.12
C HIS A 519 58.57 -7.34 43.23
N LEU A 520 58.13 -7.46 44.49
CA LEU A 520 59.01 -7.81 45.63
C LEU A 520 59.58 -9.24 45.51
N VAL A 521 58.76 -10.21 45.10
CA VAL A 521 59.20 -11.59 44.85
C VAL A 521 60.22 -11.65 43.73
N SER A 522 60.03 -10.88 42.65
CA SER A 522 61.00 -10.77 41.56
C SER A 522 62.34 -10.18 42.04
N CYS A 523 62.31 -9.20 42.96
CA CYS A 523 63.52 -8.71 43.64
C CYS A 523 64.22 -9.81 44.45
N LYS A 524 63.47 -10.59 45.24
CA LYS A 524 64.03 -11.69 46.06
C LYS A 524 64.53 -12.87 45.24
N GLN A 525 63.88 -13.20 44.13
CA GLN A 525 64.39 -14.21 43.19
C GLN A 525 65.72 -13.81 42.56
N ARG A 526 65.93 -12.52 42.25
CA ARG A 526 67.23 -12.00 41.80
C ARG A 526 68.32 -12.14 42.87
N GLU A 527 67.99 -11.92 44.15
CA GLU A 527 68.91 -12.12 45.27
C GLU A 527 69.27 -13.61 45.50
N ILE A 528 68.30 -14.52 45.35
CA ILE A 528 68.51 -15.97 45.47
C ILE A 528 69.37 -16.50 44.31
N ALA A 529 69.13 -16.05 43.08
CA ALA A 529 69.95 -16.43 41.92
C ALA A 529 71.43 -16.02 42.11
N ARG A 530 71.67 -14.85 42.70
CA ARG A 530 73.03 -14.39 43.06
C ARG A 530 73.68 -15.27 44.14
N SER A 531 72.90 -15.75 45.10
CA SER A 531 73.40 -16.63 46.19
C SER A 531 73.70 -18.05 45.70
N ASN A 532 72.91 -18.58 44.76
CA ASN A 532 73.11 -19.91 44.18
C ASN A 532 74.41 -20.00 43.35
N LEU A 533 74.73 -18.97 42.56
CA LEU A 533 76.02 -18.90 41.83
C LEU A 533 77.23 -18.98 42.77
N LEU A 534 77.11 -18.49 44.00
CA LEU A 534 78.16 -18.52 45.02
C LEU A 534 78.26 -19.89 45.71
N ALA A 535 77.17 -20.65 45.78
CA ALA A 535 77.17 -22.02 46.32
C ALA A 535 77.80 -23.04 45.35
N GLU A 536 77.57 -22.88 44.05
CA GLU A 536 78.13 -23.74 43.01
C GLU A 536 79.65 -23.63 42.87
N SER A 537 80.25 -22.48 43.22
CA SER A 537 81.70 -22.33 43.24
C SER A 537 82.34 -23.10 44.40
N LYS A 538 81.70 -23.16 45.57
CA LYS A 538 82.19 -23.92 46.74
C LYS A 538 82.06 -25.44 46.59
N ARG A 539 81.00 -25.93 45.93
CA ARG A 539 80.76 -27.37 45.73
C ARG A 539 81.83 -28.06 44.84
N ARG A 540 82.45 -27.32 43.92
CA ARG A 540 83.53 -27.83 43.05
C ARG A 540 84.83 -28.15 43.79
N VAL A 541 85.10 -27.51 44.94
CA VAL A 541 86.33 -27.70 45.71
C VAL A 541 86.31 -29.00 46.54
N ILE A 542 85.13 -29.43 47.02
CA ILE A 542 84.99 -30.64 47.86
C ILE A 542 85.20 -31.92 47.05
N SER A 543 84.75 -31.94 45.79
CA SER A 543 84.91 -33.09 44.89
C SER A 543 86.38 -33.48 44.65
N GLN A 544 87.30 -32.53 44.72
CA GLN A 544 88.73 -32.77 44.47
C GLN A 544 89.42 -33.51 45.62
N TYR A 545 88.91 -33.41 46.85
CA TYR A 545 89.52 -34.05 48.03
C TYR A 545 89.13 -35.53 48.19
N ASN A 546 87.93 -35.93 47.76
CA ASN A 546 87.44 -37.31 47.96
C ASN A 546 88.17 -38.35 47.09
N LYS A 547 88.68 -37.96 45.91
CA LYS A 547 89.42 -38.87 45.01
C LYS A 547 90.76 -39.36 45.59
N ARG A 548 91.32 -38.68 46.59
CA ARG A 548 92.61 -39.03 47.18
C ARG A 548 92.55 -40.13 48.26
N LEU A 549 91.36 -40.49 48.73
CA LEU A 549 91.18 -41.48 49.82
C LEU A 549 91.00 -42.92 49.33
N GLU A 550 90.51 -43.13 48.11
CA GLU A 550 90.21 -44.47 47.58
C GLU A 550 91.47 -45.26 47.17
N GLU A 551 92.59 -44.59 46.90
CA GLU A 551 93.83 -45.24 46.41
C GLU A 551 94.59 -46.05 47.48
N ILE A 552 94.31 -45.87 48.79
CA ILE A 552 95.10 -46.48 49.88
C ILE A 552 94.56 -47.83 50.36
N LEU A 553 93.28 -48.15 50.11
CA LEU A 553 92.64 -49.34 50.69
C LEU A 553 92.88 -50.65 49.91
N SER A 554 93.44 -50.60 48.70
CA SER A 554 93.61 -51.77 47.82
C SER A 554 94.89 -52.60 48.05
N GLU A 555 95.81 -52.20 48.93
CA GLU A 555 97.19 -52.76 48.92
C GLU A 555 97.51 -53.94 49.88
N LEU A 556 96.63 -54.40 50.77
CA LEU A 556 97.03 -55.42 51.77
C LEU A 556 95.96 -56.51 52.00
N GLY A 557 96.24 -57.75 51.56
CA GLY A 557 95.41 -58.93 51.85
C GLY A 557 96.21 -60.24 51.97
N GLY A 558 95.64 -61.24 52.67
CA GLY A 558 95.92 -62.69 52.47
C GLY A 558 96.07 -63.59 53.73
N GLN A 559 95.72 -64.88 53.55
CA GLN A 559 96.40 -66.17 53.94
C GLN A 559 95.63 -67.28 54.73
N GLU A 560 95.95 -68.55 54.40
CA GLU A 560 95.46 -69.88 54.88
C GLU A 560 96.59 -70.77 55.50
N LEU A 561 96.23 -71.86 56.22
CA LEU A 561 97.10 -72.88 56.89
C LEU A 561 96.70 -74.37 56.56
N GLY A 562 97.49 -75.37 57.02
CA GLY A 562 97.58 -76.76 56.49
C GLY A 562 97.35 -78.00 57.42
N PRO A 563 98.06 -79.14 57.27
CA PRO A 563 97.48 -80.47 56.96
C PRO A 563 96.75 -81.29 58.05
N LEU A 564 96.91 -81.02 59.35
CA LEU A 564 96.05 -81.62 60.40
C LEU A 564 94.72 -80.87 60.50
N GLU A 565 94.71 -79.62 60.05
CA GLU A 565 93.47 -78.97 59.66
C GLU A 565 92.88 -79.69 58.45
N ILE A 566 93.58 -80.39 57.55
CA ILE A 566 92.93 -81.06 56.39
C ILE A 566 92.04 -82.25 56.80
N GLU A 567 92.36 -83.00 57.86
CA GLU A 567 91.50 -84.09 58.36
C GLU A 567 90.36 -83.59 59.27
N ILE A 568 90.66 -82.61 60.14
CA ILE A 568 89.62 -81.84 60.83
C ILE A 568 88.74 -81.11 59.80
N ASN A 569 89.29 -80.60 58.71
CA ASN A 569 88.60 -80.01 57.56
C ASN A 569 87.97 -81.08 56.68
N LYS A 570 88.23 -82.37 56.83
CA LYS A 570 87.48 -83.42 56.10
C LYS A 570 86.21 -83.78 56.83
N LEU A 571 86.30 -84.03 58.14
CA LEU A 571 85.10 -84.24 58.97
C LEU A 571 84.32 -82.93 59.18
N ASN A 572 85.01 -81.80 59.33
CA ASN A 572 84.39 -80.48 59.24
C ASN A 572 83.92 -80.23 57.81
N LYS A 573 84.56 -80.67 56.72
CA LYS A 573 83.95 -80.56 55.38
C LYS A 573 82.67 -81.37 55.29
N GLU A 574 82.60 -82.59 55.81
CA GLU A 574 81.36 -83.38 55.77
C GLU A 574 80.26 -82.76 56.64
N ILE A 575 80.62 -82.20 57.81
CA ILE A 575 79.70 -81.45 58.67
C ILE A 575 79.34 -80.09 58.07
N GLU A 576 80.27 -79.40 57.40
CA GLU A 576 80.09 -78.14 56.67
C GLU A 576 79.31 -78.38 55.38
N GLU A 577 79.42 -79.55 54.76
CA GLU A 577 78.64 -80.00 53.62
C GLU A 577 77.21 -80.25 54.08
N CYS A 578 76.97 -81.05 55.12
CA CYS A 578 75.64 -81.22 55.72
C CYS A 578 75.06 -79.89 56.24
N ASN A 579 75.87 -79.04 56.89
CA ASN A 579 75.42 -77.72 57.35
C ASN A 579 75.20 -76.77 56.18
N SER A 580 75.96 -76.85 55.10
CA SER A 580 75.74 -76.05 53.89
C SER A 580 74.51 -76.54 53.13
N GLU A 581 74.20 -77.84 53.14
CA GLU A 581 72.94 -78.40 52.66
C GLU A 581 71.76 -77.91 53.52
N VAL A 582 71.88 -77.93 54.85
CA VAL A 582 70.86 -77.37 55.74
C VAL A 582 70.72 -75.86 55.56
N MET A 583 71.82 -75.12 55.41
CA MET A 583 71.81 -73.67 55.19
C MET A 583 71.30 -73.31 53.80
N THR A 584 71.56 -74.12 52.77
CA THR A 584 71.00 -73.94 51.43
C THR A 584 69.52 -74.27 51.43
N LEU A 585 69.07 -75.32 52.12
CA LEU A 585 67.65 -75.62 52.31
C LEU A 585 66.94 -74.54 53.14
N GLN A 586 67.55 -74.02 54.20
CA GLN A 586 67.03 -72.88 54.97
C GLN A 586 67.00 -71.60 54.13
N LYS A 587 68.03 -71.34 53.31
CA LYS A 587 68.07 -70.21 52.38
C LYS A 587 67.01 -70.36 51.29
N ASN A 588 66.81 -71.56 50.76
CA ASN A 588 65.77 -71.87 49.79
C ASN A 588 64.37 -71.70 50.42
N TRP A 589 64.17 -72.18 51.65
CA TRP A 589 62.93 -71.97 52.39
C TRP A 589 62.68 -70.49 52.69
N LEU A 590 63.68 -69.73 53.14
CA LEU A 590 63.56 -68.28 53.35
C LEU A 590 63.31 -67.53 52.04
N ASN A 591 63.90 -67.98 50.92
CA ASN A 591 63.64 -67.41 49.60
C ASN A 591 62.20 -67.70 49.15
N GLN A 592 61.73 -68.93 49.30
CA GLN A 592 60.34 -69.30 49.01
C GLN A 592 59.35 -68.56 49.93
N GLN A 593 59.67 -68.39 51.21
CA GLN A 593 58.86 -67.61 52.14
C GLN A 593 58.86 -66.12 51.75
N LYS A 594 60.00 -65.55 51.35
CA LYS A 594 60.08 -64.18 50.83
C LYS A 594 59.29 -64.01 49.54
N GLU A 595 59.33 -64.97 48.63
CA GLU A 595 58.54 -64.98 47.40
C GLU A 595 57.05 -65.07 47.73
N LEU A 596 56.65 -65.94 48.66
CA LEU A 596 55.26 -66.05 49.10
C LEU A 596 54.77 -64.75 49.77
N VAL A 597 55.61 -64.10 50.58
CA VAL A 597 55.30 -62.77 51.16
C VAL A 597 55.24 -61.68 50.10
N LYS A 598 56.08 -61.73 49.05
CA LYS A 598 55.99 -60.80 47.92
C LYS A 598 54.70 -61.00 47.13
N LEU A 599 54.38 -62.25 46.77
CA LEU A 599 53.16 -62.58 46.03
C LEU A 599 51.89 -62.24 46.81
N THR A 600 51.89 -62.43 48.14
CA THR A 600 50.75 -62.01 48.98
C THR A 600 50.61 -60.49 49.06
N ARG A 601 51.71 -59.74 49.16
CA ARG A 601 51.67 -58.27 49.07
C ARG A 601 51.20 -57.79 47.70
N GLU A 602 51.68 -58.39 46.63
CA GLU A 602 51.23 -58.10 45.25
C GLU A 602 49.74 -58.42 45.09
N GLN A 603 49.26 -59.53 45.68
CA GLN A 603 47.83 -59.86 45.70
C GLN A 603 47.02 -58.83 46.48
N GLU A 604 47.48 -58.37 47.64
CA GLU A 604 46.82 -57.33 48.43
C GLU A 604 46.80 -55.97 47.69
N GLU A 605 47.90 -55.59 47.05
CA GLU A 605 47.98 -54.39 46.20
C GLU A 605 47.03 -54.49 44.99
N GLN A 606 46.94 -55.66 44.35
CA GLN A 606 45.99 -55.90 43.28
C GLN A 606 44.53 -55.81 43.77
N ILE A 607 44.20 -56.37 44.93
CA ILE A 607 42.87 -56.26 45.53
C ILE A 607 42.53 -54.79 45.85
N ALA A 608 43.48 -54.06 46.44
CA ALA A 608 43.29 -52.63 46.72
C ALA A 608 43.08 -51.82 45.42
N SER A 609 43.84 -52.14 44.37
CA SER A 609 43.66 -51.51 43.05
C SER A 609 42.30 -51.83 42.42
N LEU A 610 41.83 -53.07 42.55
CA LEU A 610 40.51 -53.50 42.08
C LEU A 610 39.39 -52.78 42.84
N ASP A 611 39.51 -52.61 44.15
CA ASP A 611 38.51 -51.89 44.93
C ASP A 611 38.52 -50.39 44.63
N MET A 612 39.68 -49.81 44.34
CA MET A 612 39.77 -48.44 43.81
C MET A 612 39.10 -48.30 42.44
N LEU A 613 39.34 -49.25 41.53
CA LEU A 613 38.68 -49.28 40.21
C LEU A 613 37.16 -49.46 40.33
N LYS A 614 36.67 -50.32 41.24
CA LYS A 614 35.23 -50.45 41.52
C LYS A 614 34.64 -49.13 42.02
N LYS A 615 35.32 -48.44 42.95
CA LYS A 615 34.88 -47.11 43.41
C LYS A 615 34.85 -46.11 42.26
N GLN A 616 35.88 -46.06 41.43
CA GLN A 616 35.90 -45.21 40.24
C GLN A 616 34.75 -45.54 39.27
N LEU A 617 34.47 -46.82 39.03
CA LEU A 617 33.36 -47.25 38.19
C LEU A 617 32.01 -46.78 38.75
N THR A 618 31.78 -46.92 40.06
CA THR A 618 30.54 -46.43 40.69
C THR A 618 30.40 -44.90 40.59
N ILE A 619 31.49 -44.15 40.75
CA ILE A 619 31.49 -42.69 40.56
C ILE A 619 31.17 -42.35 39.10
N MET A 620 31.76 -43.06 38.14
CA MET A 620 31.48 -42.84 36.71
C MET A 620 30.03 -43.20 36.35
N GLN A 621 29.47 -44.28 36.91
CA GLN A 621 28.06 -44.64 36.74
C GLN A 621 27.12 -43.57 37.33
N GLN A 622 27.42 -43.04 38.52
CA GLN A 622 26.64 -41.94 39.09
C GLN A 622 26.75 -40.65 38.27
N LYS A 623 27.95 -40.32 37.77
CA LYS A 623 28.13 -39.18 36.86
C LYS A 623 27.34 -39.38 35.57
N LYS A 624 27.39 -40.57 34.98
CA LYS A 624 26.61 -40.94 33.79
C LYS A 624 25.11 -40.73 34.02
N LEU A 625 24.57 -41.24 35.13
CA LEU A 625 23.15 -41.06 35.48
C LEU A 625 22.76 -39.58 35.66
N ARG A 626 23.62 -38.77 36.30
CA ARG A 626 23.38 -37.32 36.41
C ARG A 626 23.35 -36.64 35.04
N THR A 627 24.33 -36.93 34.17
CA THR A 627 24.35 -36.38 32.82
C THR A 627 23.19 -36.88 31.96
N GLU A 628 22.77 -38.14 32.09
CA GLU A 628 21.59 -38.67 31.39
C GLU A 628 20.30 -37.99 31.87
N ASN A 629 20.18 -37.71 33.17
CA ASN A 629 19.04 -36.95 33.71
C ASN A 629 19.05 -35.49 33.24
N GLU A 630 20.21 -34.83 33.22
CA GLU A 630 20.36 -33.48 32.66
C GLU A 630 19.97 -33.46 31.18
N ILE A 631 20.45 -34.40 30.37
CA ILE A 631 20.05 -34.54 28.96
C ILE A 631 18.54 -34.78 28.81
N GLN A 632 17.94 -35.62 29.66
CA GLN A 632 16.50 -35.84 29.65
C GLN A 632 15.70 -34.59 30.04
N GLN A 633 16.24 -33.75 30.92
CA GLN A 633 15.62 -32.48 31.29
C GLN A 633 15.72 -31.48 30.12
N GLU A 634 16.91 -31.30 29.55
CA GLU A 634 17.15 -30.44 28.39
C GLU A 634 16.30 -30.86 27.19
N THR A 635 16.13 -32.17 26.94
CA THR A 635 15.26 -32.65 25.85
C THR A 635 13.77 -32.41 26.10
N LYS A 636 13.32 -32.31 27.36
CA LYS A 636 11.95 -31.89 27.68
C LYS A 636 11.80 -30.39 27.48
N GLU A 637 12.74 -29.60 27.99
CA GLU A 637 12.75 -28.15 27.81
C GLU A 637 12.80 -27.77 26.33
N GLN A 638 13.58 -28.49 25.52
CA GLN A 638 13.62 -28.30 24.08
C GLN A 638 12.27 -28.59 23.42
N LYS A 639 11.56 -29.65 23.83
CA LYS A 639 10.20 -29.92 23.32
C LYS A 639 9.21 -28.85 23.74
N ASP A 640 9.30 -28.33 24.96
CA ASP A 640 8.46 -27.25 25.45
C ASP A 640 8.72 -25.95 24.67
N ILE A 641 9.98 -25.64 24.39
CA ILE A 641 10.38 -24.53 23.51
C ILE A 641 9.86 -24.75 22.09
N GLU A 642 9.99 -25.95 21.52
CA GLU A 642 9.43 -26.25 20.19
C GLU A 642 7.91 -26.10 20.15
N HIS A 643 7.20 -26.53 21.19
CA HIS A 643 5.76 -26.31 21.32
C HIS A 643 5.43 -24.82 21.42
N HIS A 644 6.19 -24.06 22.20
CA HIS A 644 6.02 -22.61 22.31
C HIS A 644 6.30 -21.90 20.97
N MET A 645 7.37 -22.28 20.26
CA MET A 645 7.70 -21.77 18.93
C MET A 645 6.60 -22.08 17.92
N LYS A 646 6.04 -23.30 17.93
CA LYS A 646 4.88 -23.66 17.08
C LYS A 646 3.65 -22.83 17.42
N SER A 647 3.40 -22.57 18.71
CA SER A 647 2.31 -21.67 19.13
C SER A 647 2.53 -20.26 18.60
N MET A 648 3.74 -19.70 18.75
CA MET A 648 4.09 -18.38 18.23
C MET A 648 4.01 -18.32 16.70
N TYR A 649 4.40 -19.38 15.99
CA TYR A 649 4.22 -19.48 14.54
C TYR A 649 2.74 -19.51 14.14
N ASN A 650 1.90 -20.23 14.90
CA ASN A 650 0.46 -20.22 14.70
C ASN A 650 -0.16 -18.84 14.98
N ASP A 651 0.37 -18.09 15.95
CA ASP A 651 -0.10 -16.74 16.24
C ASP A 651 0.41 -15.72 15.21
N LEU A 652 1.64 -15.87 14.70
CA LEU A 652 2.16 -15.12 13.56
C LEU A 652 1.35 -15.37 12.29
N THR A 653 1.00 -16.62 12.00
CA THR A 653 0.14 -16.94 10.84
C THR A 653 -1.26 -16.39 11.01
N LYS A 654 -1.87 -16.45 12.20
CA LYS A 654 -3.15 -15.75 12.48
C LYS A 654 -3.02 -14.24 12.29
N LEU A 655 -1.96 -13.62 12.79
CA LEU A 655 -1.68 -12.20 12.59
C LEU A 655 -1.54 -11.86 11.11
N ASN A 656 -0.80 -12.65 10.34
CA ASN A 656 -0.67 -12.46 8.90
C ASN A 656 -2.01 -12.60 8.17
N VAL A 657 -2.86 -13.55 8.57
CA VAL A 657 -4.23 -13.67 8.04
C VAL A 657 -5.07 -12.45 8.39
N LEU A 658 -4.98 -11.92 9.62
CA LEU A 658 -5.67 -10.70 10.03
C LEU A 658 -5.15 -9.46 9.30
N ILE A 659 -3.83 -9.36 9.10
CA ILE A 659 -3.20 -8.28 8.32
C ILE A 659 -3.69 -8.34 6.88
N ASN A 660 -3.72 -9.51 6.25
CA ASN A 660 -4.22 -9.67 4.88
C ASN A 660 -5.71 -9.31 4.78
N LYS A 661 -6.54 -9.71 5.75
CA LYS A 661 -7.95 -9.30 5.81
C LYS A 661 -8.11 -7.79 6.01
N ASN A 662 -7.24 -7.18 6.82
CA ASN A 662 -7.27 -5.73 7.03
C ASN A 662 -6.83 -4.99 5.77
N ASN A 663 -5.77 -5.47 5.09
CA ASN A 663 -5.31 -4.94 3.82
C ASN A 663 -6.38 -5.08 2.73
N SER A 664 -7.06 -6.23 2.62
CA SER A 664 -8.15 -6.38 1.67
C SER A 664 -9.31 -5.43 1.99
N SER A 665 -9.67 -5.27 3.26
CA SER A 665 -10.69 -4.29 3.66
C SER A 665 -10.26 -2.83 3.40
N TYR A 666 -8.97 -2.53 3.54
CA TYR A 666 -8.39 -1.23 3.23
C TYR A 666 -8.41 -0.96 1.72
N GLU A 667 -8.03 -1.94 0.90
CA GLU A 667 -8.11 -1.88 -0.56
C GLU A 667 -9.57 -1.73 -1.04
N GLU A 668 -10.52 -2.46 -0.44
CA GLU A 668 -11.95 -2.32 -0.71
C GLU A 668 -12.45 -0.91 -0.37
N LEU A 669 -12.08 -0.38 0.80
CA LEU A 669 -12.42 0.99 1.19
C LEU A 669 -11.75 2.03 0.29
N GLN A 670 -10.51 1.80 -0.13
CA GLN A 670 -9.80 2.69 -1.06
C GLN A 670 -10.47 2.68 -2.44
N CYS A 671 -10.80 1.50 -2.98
CA CYS A 671 -11.56 1.36 -4.21
C CYS A 671 -12.94 2.03 -4.09
N SER A 672 -13.65 1.83 -2.98
CA SER A 672 -14.93 2.50 -2.72
C SER A 672 -14.77 4.02 -2.68
N ASN A 673 -13.73 4.53 -2.01
CA ASN A 673 -13.45 5.96 -1.97
C ASN A 673 -13.16 6.51 -3.37
N ILE A 674 -12.34 5.82 -4.17
CA ILE A 674 -12.06 6.19 -5.56
C ILE A 674 -13.34 6.19 -6.40
N ILE A 675 -14.23 5.20 -6.22
CA ILE A 675 -15.52 5.17 -6.91
C ILE A 675 -16.37 6.37 -6.51
N THR A 676 -16.51 6.64 -5.20
CA THR A 676 -17.29 7.80 -4.71
C THR A 676 -16.67 9.13 -5.14
N GLU A 677 -15.35 9.25 -5.17
CA GLU A 677 -14.64 10.44 -5.67
C GLU A 677 -14.93 10.64 -7.16
N ASN A 678 -14.89 9.57 -7.96
CA ASN A 678 -15.26 9.62 -9.37
C ASN A 678 -16.75 9.94 -9.58
N GLU A 679 -17.63 9.53 -8.66
CA GLU A 679 -19.04 9.93 -8.67
C GLU A 679 -19.20 11.41 -8.31
N PHE A 680 -18.48 11.92 -7.30
CA PHE A 680 -18.46 13.34 -6.97
C PHE A 680 -17.89 14.19 -8.11
N ILE A 681 -16.81 13.75 -8.77
CA ILE A 681 -16.24 14.44 -9.93
C ILE A 681 -17.25 14.44 -11.08
N ARG A 682 -17.96 13.33 -11.32
CA ARG A 682 -19.02 13.29 -12.34
C ARG A 682 -20.17 14.24 -12.00
N ALA A 683 -20.67 14.22 -10.78
CA ALA A 683 -21.71 15.13 -10.32
C ALA A 683 -21.26 16.60 -10.38
N LEU A 684 -20.01 16.91 -10.07
CA LEU A 684 -19.44 18.25 -10.22
C LEU A 684 -19.38 18.66 -11.70
N LYS A 685 -18.94 17.79 -12.60
CA LYS A 685 -18.92 18.08 -14.05
C LYS A 685 -20.33 18.28 -14.62
N GLU A 686 -21.31 17.51 -14.14
CA GLU A 686 -22.72 17.68 -14.51
C GLU A 686 -23.25 19.03 -14.02
N ALA A 687 -23.00 19.39 -12.76
CA ALA A 687 -23.37 20.69 -12.21
C ALA A 687 -22.65 21.87 -12.88
N GLU A 688 -21.36 21.72 -13.24
CA GLU A 688 -20.61 22.69 -14.02
C GLU A 688 -21.22 22.89 -15.41
N LYS A 689 -21.60 21.79 -16.07
CA LYS A 689 -22.28 21.85 -17.37
C LYS A 689 -23.63 22.56 -17.25
N GLU A 690 -24.43 22.23 -16.24
CA GLU A 690 -25.70 22.91 -15.97
C GLU A 690 -25.49 24.40 -15.68
N ALA A 691 -24.45 24.77 -14.93
CA ALA A 691 -24.10 26.16 -14.66
C ALA A 691 -23.70 26.92 -15.93
N VAL A 692 -22.92 26.29 -16.82
CA VAL A 692 -22.56 26.87 -18.13
C VAL A 692 -23.82 27.05 -18.99
N GLU A 693 -24.69 26.04 -19.07
CA GLU A 693 -25.95 26.17 -19.80
C GLU A 693 -26.83 27.29 -19.24
N MET A 694 -26.89 27.46 -17.92
CA MET A 694 -27.62 28.58 -17.29
C MET A 694 -26.97 29.93 -17.58
N GLN A 695 -25.63 29.99 -17.63
CA GLN A 695 -24.90 31.21 -17.99
C GLN A 695 -25.12 31.58 -19.47
N ASP A 696 -25.18 30.61 -20.36
CA ASP A 696 -25.50 30.81 -21.78
C ASP A 696 -26.95 31.26 -21.97
N ARG A 697 -27.90 30.69 -21.21
CA ARG A 697 -29.29 31.20 -21.18
C ARG A 697 -29.34 32.63 -20.65
N HIS A 698 -28.54 32.95 -19.63
CA HIS A 698 -28.48 34.31 -19.09
C HIS A 698 -27.88 35.31 -20.09
N SER A 699 -26.82 34.95 -20.82
CA SER A 699 -26.25 35.81 -21.85
C SER A 699 -27.23 36.04 -23.00
N GLN A 700 -27.92 35.00 -23.46
CA GLN A 700 -28.99 35.12 -24.46
C GLN A 700 -30.11 36.07 -23.99
N LEU A 701 -30.58 35.93 -22.76
CA LEU A 701 -31.59 36.83 -22.18
C LEU A 701 -31.08 38.26 -22.03
N SER A 702 -29.80 38.45 -21.69
CA SER A 702 -29.19 39.78 -21.62
C SER A 702 -29.11 40.43 -23.00
N GLU A 703 -28.71 39.68 -24.03
CA GLU A 703 -28.70 40.15 -25.42
C GLU A 703 -30.12 40.50 -25.90
N GLU A 704 -31.12 39.66 -25.60
CA GLU A 704 -32.52 39.95 -25.91
C GLU A 704 -33.02 41.19 -25.19
N LYS A 705 -32.68 41.35 -23.91
CA LYS A 705 -33.00 42.55 -23.14
C LYS A 705 -32.35 43.80 -23.76
N GLU A 706 -31.09 43.74 -24.16
CA GLU A 706 -30.42 44.87 -24.84
C GLU A 706 -31.06 45.18 -26.20
N ARG A 707 -31.41 44.15 -26.99
CA ARG A 707 -32.15 44.31 -28.25
C ARG A 707 -33.50 44.98 -28.03
N LEU A 708 -34.25 44.56 -27.00
CA LEU A 708 -35.53 45.17 -26.63
C LEU A 708 -35.37 46.59 -26.09
N LEU A 709 -34.32 46.86 -25.33
CA LEU A 709 -34.04 48.21 -24.84
C LEU A 709 -33.71 49.14 -26.00
N ASN A 710 -32.93 48.69 -26.98
CA ASN A 710 -32.65 49.45 -28.19
C ASN A 710 -33.93 49.70 -29.01
N SER A 711 -34.80 48.70 -29.18
CA SER A 711 -36.06 48.89 -29.91
C SER A 711 -37.02 49.83 -29.18
N VAL A 712 -37.04 49.82 -27.85
CA VAL A 712 -37.80 50.80 -27.04
C VAL A 712 -37.23 52.20 -27.22
N VAL A 713 -35.90 52.37 -27.15
CA VAL A 713 -35.26 53.67 -27.38
C VAL A 713 -35.58 54.18 -28.80
N GLU A 714 -35.52 53.33 -29.83
CA GLU A 714 -35.92 53.71 -31.19
C GLU A 714 -37.40 54.11 -31.26
N ALA A 715 -38.29 53.38 -30.59
CA ALA A 715 -39.71 53.73 -30.51
C ALA A 715 -39.94 55.08 -29.81
N GLU A 716 -39.23 55.36 -28.70
CA GLU A 716 -39.24 56.65 -28.02
C GLU A 716 -38.77 57.78 -28.95
N HIS A 717 -37.69 57.57 -29.72
CA HIS A 717 -37.24 58.53 -30.72
C HIS A 717 -38.32 58.80 -31.79
N GLN A 718 -39.01 57.75 -32.27
CA GLN A 718 -40.11 57.92 -33.22
C GLN A 718 -41.29 58.68 -32.61
N ILE A 719 -41.68 58.38 -31.37
CA ILE A 719 -42.74 59.12 -30.65
C ILE A 719 -42.36 60.60 -30.55
N MET A 720 -41.14 60.93 -30.13
CA MET A 720 -40.65 62.31 -30.05
C MET A 720 -40.68 63.03 -31.41
N LEU A 721 -40.32 62.35 -32.51
CA LEU A 721 -40.40 62.90 -33.86
C LEU A 721 -41.86 63.20 -34.26
N TRP A 722 -42.79 62.29 -33.95
CA TRP A 722 -44.21 62.48 -34.22
C TRP A 722 -44.84 63.58 -33.36
N GLU A 723 -44.49 63.68 -32.08
CA GLU A 723 -44.92 64.77 -31.21
C GLU A 723 -44.48 66.12 -31.75
N LYS A 724 -43.22 66.26 -32.18
CA LYS A 724 -42.71 67.50 -32.80
C LYS A 724 -43.47 67.84 -34.08
N LYS A 725 -43.78 66.85 -34.91
CA LYS A 725 -44.57 67.03 -36.14
C LYS A 725 -46.01 67.44 -35.84
N ILE A 726 -46.63 66.87 -34.82
CA ILE A 726 -47.96 67.27 -34.33
C ILE A 726 -47.93 68.70 -33.78
N GLN A 727 -46.87 69.07 -33.05
CA GLN A 727 -46.74 70.43 -32.51
C GLN A 727 -46.59 71.47 -33.63
N LEU A 728 -45.75 71.23 -34.63
CA LEU A 728 -45.63 72.10 -35.82
C LEU A 728 -46.95 72.25 -36.58
N THR A 729 -47.73 71.16 -36.72
CA THR A 729 -49.03 71.22 -37.39
C THR A 729 -50.10 71.93 -36.56
N ARG A 730 -50.06 71.83 -35.22
CA ARG A 730 -50.91 72.61 -34.32
C ARG A 730 -50.57 74.11 -34.37
N GLU A 731 -49.28 74.46 -34.38
CA GLU A 731 -48.82 75.85 -34.52
C GLU A 731 -49.21 76.44 -35.88
N MET A 732 -49.02 75.70 -36.98
CA MET A 732 -49.52 76.11 -38.32
C MET A 732 -51.03 76.29 -38.35
N ARG A 733 -51.81 75.39 -37.71
CA ARG A 733 -53.26 75.51 -37.65
C ARG A 733 -53.70 76.71 -36.81
N ALA A 734 -53.06 76.95 -35.66
CA ALA A 734 -53.35 78.12 -34.81
C ALA A 734 -53.03 79.45 -35.52
N ALA A 735 -52.00 79.48 -36.37
CA ALA A 735 -51.70 80.66 -37.21
C ALA A 735 -52.73 80.87 -38.34
N VAL A 736 -53.42 79.81 -38.77
CA VAL A 736 -54.46 79.86 -39.81
C VAL A 736 -55.85 80.17 -39.22
N ASP A 737 -56.13 79.73 -37.98
CA ASP A 737 -57.43 79.85 -37.32
C ASP A 737 -57.59 81.12 -36.45
N SER A 738 -56.64 82.06 -36.45
CA SER A 738 -56.84 83.36 -35.77
C SER A 738 -57.83 84.24 -36.55
N VAL A 739 -59.11 84.17 -36.14
CA VAL A 739 -60.25 84.96 -36.66
C VAL A 739 -60.00 86.46 -36.50
N THR A 740 -59.67 87.15 -37.59
CA THR A 740 -59.73 88.61 -37.69
C THR A 740 -60.33 88.98 -39.06
N GLY A 741 -61.67 88.89 -39.23
CA GLY A 741 -62.26 89.29 -40.52
C GLY A 741 -63.74 89.03 -40.85
N GLU A 742 -64.65 88.68 -39.94
CA GLU A 742 -66.05 88.33 -40.32
C GLU A 742 -67.15 89.35 -39.98
N GLY A 743 -66.84 90.55 -39.46
CA GLY A 743 -67.86 91.51 -38.96
C GLY A 743 -68.48 92.49 -39.98
N GLU A 744 -67.81 92.80 -41.10
CA GLU A 744 -68.16 94.00 -41.91
C GLU A 744 -68.94 93.69 -43.21
N ILE A 745 -68.98 92.41 -43.61
CA ILE A 745 -69.54 91.98 -44.90
C ILE A 745 -71.10 91.85 -44.91
N PRO A 746 -71.79 91.50 -43.81
CA PRO A 746 -73.27 91.45 -43.81
C PRO A 746 -73.94 92.82 -43.65
N ALA A 747 -73.30 93.77 -42.95
CA ALA A 747 -73.87 95.09 -42.65
C ALA A 747 -73.92 96.02 -43.88
N MET A 748 -72.96 95.90 -44.80
CA MET A 748 -72.96 96.67 -46.05
C MET A 748 -73.99 96.17 -47.09
N LYS A 749 -74.47 94.93 -47.03
CA LYS A 749 -75.43 94.39 -48.01
C LYS A 749 -76.89 94.84 -47.80
N ILE A 750 -77.27 95.25 -46.59
CA ILE A 750 -78.66 95.67 -46.27
C ILE A 750 -78.87 97.17 -46.53
N GLU A 751 -77.85 98.03 -46.35
CA GLU A 751 -77.96 99.48 -46.59
C GLU A 751 -77.82 99.85 -48.09
N ILE A 752 -77.07 99.06 -48.87
CA ILE A 752 -76.91 99.25 -50.33
C ILE A 752 -78.24 99.08 -51.09
N HIS A 753 -79.18 98.25 -50.62
CA HIS A 753 -80.46 98.07 -51.30
C HIS A 753 -81.48 99.20 -51.02
N ARG A 754 -81.35 99.92 -49.89
CA ARG A 754 -82.29 100.99 -49.49
C ARG A 754 -81.93 102.36 -50.09
N MET A 755 -80.65 102.64 -50.35
CA MET A 755 -80.19 103.86 -51.04
C MET A 755 -80.23 103.79 -52.59
N GLN A 756 -80.26 102.59 -53.19
CA GLN A 756 -80.35 102.42 -54.65
C GLN A 756 -81.69 102.86 -55.27
N VAL A 757 -82.79 102.89 -54.49
CA VAL A 757 -84.13 103.23 -54.98
C VAL A 757 -84.47 104.74 -54.84
N ARG A 758 -83.83 105.48 -53.92
CA ARG A 758 -84.04 106.95 -53.78
C ARG A 758 -83.03 107.81 -54.54
N TYR A 759 -81.83 107.31 -54.82
CA TYR A 759 -80.82 108.01 -55.64
C TYR A 759 -81.17 108.03 -57.15
N SER A 760 -81.93 107.04 -57.64
CA SER A 760 -82.28 106.89 -59.07
C SER A 760 -83.35 107.88 -59.59
N GLN A 761 -83.99 108.66 -58.72
CA GLN A 761 -85.04 109.64 -59.11
C GLN A 761 -84.59 111.11 -59.04
N LEU A 762 -83.63 111.50 -58.18
CA LEU A 762 -83.12 112.87 -58.10
C LEU A 762 -81.83 113.11 -58.91
N MET A 763 -81.12 112.04 -59.27
CA MET A 763 -80.05 112.03 -60.28
C MET A 763 -80.49 112.31 -61.72
N LYS A 764 -81.79 112.21 -62.05
CA LYS A 764 -82.21 112.28 -63.46
C LYS A 764 -82.28 113.70 -64.03
N GLN A 765 -82.30 114.76 -63.23
CA GLN A 765 -82.60 116.10 -63.78
C GLN A 765 -81.59 117.20 -63.49
N GLN A 766 -80.88 117.22 -62.35
CA GLN A 766 -79.99 118.37 -62.05
C GLN A 766 -78.51 117.98 -61.96
N GLU A 767 -78.21 116.69 -61.81
CA GLU A 767 -76.85 116.15 -61.85
C GLU A 767 -76.38 115.73 -63.24
N LYS A 768 -77.27 115.62 -64.25
CA LYS A 768 -76.81 115.27 -65.61
C LYS A 768 -75.88 116.33 -66.21
N MET A 769 -76.06 117.60 -65.86
CA MET A 769 -75.32 118.70 -66.50
C MET A 769 -74.13 119.21 -65.67
N ILE A 770 -74.20 119.17 -64.33
CA ILE A 770 -73.11 119.62 -63.46
C ILE A 770 -72.13 118.47 -63.13
N ARG A 771 -72.59 117.19 -63.15
CA ARG A 771 -71.67 116.04 -63.03
C ARG A 771 -70.87 115.73 -64.28
N GLU A 772 -71.30 116.06 -65.49
CA GLU A 772 -70.44 115.81 -66.68
C GLU A 772 -69.14 116.62 -66.61
N MET A 773 -69.19 117.84 -66.03
CA MET A 773 -68.05 118.74 -65.86
C MET A 773 -67.16 118.40 -64.65
N GLU A 774 -67.72 118.12 -63.47
CA GLU A 774 -66.96 117.67 -62.28
C GLU A 774 -66.42 116.24 -62.45
N ALA A 775 -67.16 115.35 -63.14
CA ALA A 775 -66.70 113.99 -63.42
C ALA A 775 -65.48 113.95 -64.34
N CYS A 776 -65.11 114.98 -65.10
CA CYS A 776 -63.83 114.95 -65.83
C CYS A 776 -62.60 115.05 -64.90
N VAL A 777 -62.69 115.82 -63.81
CA VAL A 777 -61.59 115.96 -62.82
C VAL A 777 -61.52 114.72 -61.92
N SER A 778 -62.67 114.24 -61.43
CA SER A 778 -62.74 112.98 -60.67
C SER A 778 -62.48 111.74 -61.54
N ARG A 779 -62.68 111.79 -62.86
CA ARG A 779 -62.21 110.74 -63.79
C ARG A 779 -60.68 110.68 -63.85
N ARG A 780 -59.97 111.82 -63.77
CA ARG A 780 -58.49 111.84 -63.70
C ARG A 780 -57.96 111.30 -62.37
N GLU A 781 -58.55 111.69 -61.23
CA GLU A 781 -58.28 111.11 -59.90
C GLU A 781 -58.58 109.60 -59.85
N ALA A 782 -59.68 109.16 -60.46
CA ALA A 782 -60.05 107.75 -60.53
C ALA A 782 -59.33 106.97 -61.64
N VAL A 783 -58.50 107.61 -62.46
CA VAL A 783 -57.60 106.96 -63.45
C VAL A 783 -56.21 106.75 -62.83
N THR A 784 -55.73 107.65 -61.96
CA THR A 784 -54.50 107.41 -61.17
C THR A 784 -54.73 106.33 -60.10
N VAL A 785 -55.86 106.33 -59.39
CA VAL A 785 -56.22 105.25 -58.45
C VAL A 785 -56.50 103.91 -59.16
N ARG A 786 -56.92 103.92 -60.44
CA ARG A 786 -57.02 102.70 -61.27
C ARG A 786 -55.68 102.21 -61.82
N GLY A 787 -54.69 103.09 -62.00
CA GLY A 787 -53.34 102.74 -62.45
C GLY A 787 -52.52 101.97 -61.41
N GLU A 788 -52.75 102.20 -60.11
CA GLU A 788 -52.06 101.50 -59.01
C GLU A 788 -52.60 100.08 -58.76
N GLY A 789 -53.88 99.80 -59.07
CA GLY A 789 -54.52 98.49 -58.83
C GLY A 789 -54.41 97.45 -59.94
N GLN A 790 -53.80 97.77 -61.10
CA GLN A 790 -53.80 96.90 -62.29
C GLN A 790 -52.49 96.12 -62.52
N ARG A 791 -51.56 96.13 -61.56
CA ARG A 791 -50.28 95.39 -61.62
C ARG A 791 -50.26 94.00 -60.95
N THR A 792 -51.35 93.48 -60.38
CA THR A 792 -51.38 92.10 -59.84
C THR A 792 -52.70 91.35 -60.10
N ALA A 793 -52.66 90.49 -61.15
CA ALA A 793 -53.44 89.25 -61.40
C ALA A 793 -54.91 89.30 -61.90
N ASP A 794 -55.42 88.44 -62.79
CA ASP A 794 -54.92 87.58 -63.89
C ASP A 794 -56.13 86.83 -64.54
N LYS A 795 -56.12 86.55 -65.86
CA LYS A 795 -56.56 85.28 -66.53
C LYS A 795 -56.86 85.40 -68.05
N ARG A 796 -56.12 84.60 -68.84
CA ARG A 796 -56.21 84.32 -70.30
C ARG A 796 -57.21 83.18 -70.64
N ARG A 797 -57.66 83.08 -71.91
CA ARG A 797 -58.38 81.91 -72.50
C ARG A 797 -57.46 81.09 -73.45
N PHE A 798 -57.56 79.75 -73.44
CA PHE A 798 -56.78 78.74 -74.24
C PHE A 798 -57.70 77.81 -75.10
N THR A 799 -57.17 77.12 -76.13
CA THR A 799 -57.85 76.35 -77.21
C THR A 799 -57.87 74.80 -77.04
N ARG A 800 -58.69 74.11 -77.87
CA ARG A 800 -59.19 72.69 -77.75
C ARG A 800 -58.15 71.54 -77.78
N SER A 801 -56.91 71.75 -78.23
CA SER A 801 -55.86 70.71 -78.26
C SER A 801 -55.27 70.39 -76.87
N ASP A 802 -55.31 71.34 -75.94
CA ASP A 802 -54.71 71.20 -74.61
C ASP A 802 -55.56 70.30 -73.67
N PHE A 803 -56.84 70.10 -74.00
CA PHE A 803 -57.73 69.23 -73.24
C PHE A 803 -57.53 67.74 -73.53
N HIS A 804 -57.09 67.34 -74.72
CA HIS A 804 -56.83 65.92 -75.02
C HIS A 804 -55.53 65.43 -74.38
N ARG A 805 -54.46 66.23 -74.43
CA ARG A 805 -53.18 65.88 -73.82
C ARG A 805 -53.26 65.79 -72.28
N LYS A 806 -53.96 66.72 -71.63
CA LYS A 806 -54.23 66.64 -70.18
C LYS A 806 -55.12 65.46 -69.80
N LYS A 807 -56.05 65.03 -70.67
CA LYS A 807 -56.93 63.88 -70.39
C LYS A 807 -56.17 62.55 -70.49
N GLU A 808 -55.20 62.43 -71.39
CA GLU A 808 -54.34 61.25 -71.51
C GLU A 808 -53.27 61.18 -70.39
N GLU A 809 -52.69 62.31 -70.01
CA GLU A 809 -51.76 62.38 -68.86
C GLU A 809 -52.49 62.06 -67.53
N LEU A 810 -53.75 62.50 -67.37
CA LEU A 810 -54.56 62.13 -66.19
C LEU A 810 -54.97 60.65 -66.22
N ARG A 811 -55.24 60.05 -67.39
CA ARG A 811 -55.55 58.61 -67.49
C ARG A 811 -54.35 57.71 -67.17
N LYS A 812 -53.14 58.09 -67.58
CA LYS A 812 -51.90 57.38 -67.21
C LYS A 812 -51.60 57.49 -65.71
N LYS A 813 -51.73 58.70 -65.13
CA LYS A 813 -51.59 58.90 -63.69
C LYS A 813 -52.63 58.12 -62.88
N ILE A 814 -53.87 58.04 -63.37
CA ILE A 814 -54.92 57.23 -62.72
C ILE A 814 -54.58 55.73 -62.81
N SER A 815 -54.09 55.20 -63.94
CA SER A 815 -53.70 53.78 -64.03
C SER A 815 -52.45 53.43 -63.22
N GLU A 816 -51.50 54.35 -63.11
CA GLU A 816 -50.28 54.18 -62.29
C GLU A 816 -50.66 54.21 -60.80
N THR A 817 -51.53 55.14 -60.38
CA THR A 817 -52.05 55.16 -59.01
C THR A 817 -52.87 53.90 -58.69
N GLN A 818 -53.69 53.40 -59.62
CA GLN A 818 -54.44 52.14 -59.43
C GLN A 818 -53.52 50.91 -59.31
N LYS A 819 -52.43 50.83 -60.06
CA LYS A 819 -51.43 49.75 -59.90
C LYS A 819 -50.70 49.86 -58.57
N SER A 820 -50.27 51.07 -58.17
CA SER A 820 -49.66 51.26 -56.85
C SER A 820 -50.63 50.96 -55.70
N THR A 821 -51.93 51.18 -55.89
CA THR A 821 -52.94 50.84 -54.88
C THR A 821 -53.11 49.32 -54.78
N GLN A 822 -53.15 48.61 -55.91
CA GLN A 822 -53.24 47.14 -55.92
C GLN A 822 -51.99 46.45 -55.36
N ASP A 823 -50.81 47.02 -55.57
CA ASP A 823 -49.57 46.50 -54.99
C ASP A 823 -49.51 46.81 -53.48
N CYS A 824 -50.02 47.97 -53.04
CA CYS A 824 -50.23 48.24 -51.62
C CYS A 824 -51.23 47.26 -51.00
N ASP A 825 -52.35 46.97 -51.66
CA ASP A 825 -53.37 46.03 -51.17
C ASP A 825 -52.81 44.60 -51.05
N LYS A 826 -51.93 44.16 -51.96
CA LYS A 826 -51.22 42.88 -51.83
C LYS A 826 -50.25 42.87 -50.65
N THR A 827 -49.48 43.94 -50.46
CA THR A 827 -48.59 44.04 -49.29
C THR A 827 -49.37 44.09 -47.98
N ILE A 828 -50.57 44.70 -47.97
CA ILE A 828 -51.45 44.71 -46.80
C ILE A 828 -51.95 43.29 -46.51
N LEU A 829 -52.40 42.53 -47.51
CA LEU A 829 -52.83 41.14 -47.30
C LEU A 829 -51.69 40.21 -46.84
N GLU A 830 -50.47 40.42 -47.33
CA GLU A 830 -49.28 39.68 -46.86
C GLU A 830 -48.94 40.06 -45.41
N LEU A 831 -49.02 41.34 -45.05
CA LEU A 831 -48.82 41.83 -43.68
C LEU A 831 -49.93 41.35 -42.73
N GLU A 832 -51.18 41.27 -43.18
CA GLU A 832 -52.28 40.71 -42.39
C GLU A 832 -52.11 39.19 -42.18
N SER A 833 -51.62 38.46 -43.19
CA SER A 833 -51.34 37.03 -43.03
C SER A 833 -50.17 36.75 -42.10
N THR A 834 -49.14 37.60 -42.13
CA THR A 834 -47.98 37.50 -41.22
C THR A 834 -48.33 37.97 -39.81
N GLN A 835 -49.21 38.95 -39.66
CA GLN A 835 -49.77 39.34 -38.37
C GLN A 835 -50.64 38.22 -37.77
N ALA A 836 -51.42 37.52 -38.58
CA ALA A 836 -52.21 36.37 -38.13
C ALA A 836 -51.33 35.19 -37.70
N SER A 837 -50.25 34.87 -38.44
CA SER A 837 -49.33 33.79 -38.05
C SER A 837 -48.48 34.15 -36.82
N LEU A 838 -48.05 35.40 -36.70
CA LEU A 838 -47.32 35.87 -35.51
C LEU A 838 -48.23 35.94 -34.28
N SER A 839 -49.48 36.35 -34.42
CA SER A 839 -50.42 36.35 -33.28
C SER A 839 -50.76 34.93 -32.81
N ALA A 840 -50.87 33.95 -33.72
CA ALA A 840 -51.00 32.54 -33.36
C ALA A 840 -49.76 32.01 -32.63
N ALA A 841 -48.55 32.32 -33.12
CA ALA A 841 -47.31 31.93 -32.45
C ALA A 841 -47.14 32.61 -31.07
N VAL A 842 -47.57 33.88 -30.93
CA VAL A 842 -47.58 34.59 -29.65
C VAL A 842 -48.58 33.96 -28.69
N SER A 843 -49.76 33.53 -29.13
CA SER A 843 -50.70 32.82 -28.26
C SER A 843 -50.17 31.45 -27.80
N GLU A 844 -49.51 30.69 -28.68
CA GLU A 844 -48.88 29.41 -28.29
C GLU A 844 -47.76 29.62 -27.27
N LYS A 845 -46.92 30.65 -27.48
CA LYS A 845 -45.87 31.00 -26.50
C LYS A 845 -46.44 31.53 -25.19
N GLN A 846 -47.56 32.26 -25.23
CA GLN A 846 -48.25 32.69 -24.02
C GLN A 846 -48.82 31.49 -23.23
N GLU A 847 -49.37 30.48 -23.90
CA GLU A 847 -49.86 29.25 -23.26
C GLU A 847 -48.71 28.41 -22.67
N GLU A 848 -47.57 28.32 -23.37
CA GLU A 848 -46.35 27.68 -22.83
C GLU A 848 -45.83 28.40 -21.58
N VAL A 849 -45.80 29.74 -21.59
CA VAL A 849 -45.39 30.54 -20.43
C VAL A 849 -46.35 30.36 -19.26
N CYS A 850 -47.66 30.37 -19.49
CA CYS A 850 -48.65 30.12 -18.44
C CYS A 850 -48.49 28.71 -17.83
N ARG A 851 -48.16 27.70 -18.64
CA ARG A 851 -47.86 26.35 -18.15
C ARG A 851 -46.60 26.30 -17.29
N LEU A 852 -45.51 26.90 -17.76
CA LEU A 852 -44.25 26.93 -17.01
C LEU A 852 -44.37 27.75 -15.72
N GLN A 853 -45.18 28.81 -15.72
CA GLN A 853 -45.53 29.56 -14.50
C GLN A 853 -46.30 28.68 -13.50
N ALA A 854 -47.30 27.93 -13.96
CA ALA A 854 -48.01 27.00 -13.08
C ALA A 854 -47.11 25.88 -12.52
N GLU A 855 -46.16 25.37 -13.32
CA GLU A 855 -45.16 24.40 -12.86
C GLU A 855 -44.19 25.02 -11.84
N SER A 856 -43.75 26.27 -12.04
CA SER A 856 -42.93 27.02 -11.09
C SER A 856 -43.66 27.24 -9.77
N ASP A 857 -44.92 27.66 -9.81
CA ASP A 857 -45.74 27.90 -8.63
C ASP A 857 -45.93 26.61 -7.80
N ILE A 858 -46.06 25.45 -8.45
CA ILE A 858 -46.13 24.15 -7.78
C ILE A 858 -44.80 23.83 -7.07
N LEU A 859 -43.67 24.04 -7.74
CA LEU A 859 -42.34 23.79 -7.14
C LEU A 859 -42.02 24.75 -5.99
N ASP A 860 -42.52 25.99 -6.06
CA ASP A 860 -42.41 26.96 -4.97
C ASP A 860 -43.25 26.52 -3.76
N LEU A 861 -44.49 26.04 -3.96
CA LEU A 861 -45.32 25.47 -2.90
C LEU A 861 -44.67 24.24 -2.25
N ASP A 862 -44.07 23.34 -3.03
CA ASP A 862 -43.34 22.16 -2.52
C ASP A 862 -42.09 22.57 -1.72
N SER A 863 -41.37 23.59 -2.20
CA SER A 863 -40.21 24.16 -1.49
C SER A 863 -40.60 24.78 -0.15
N GLU A 864 -41.74 25.50 -0.10
CA GLU A 864 -42.28 26.03 1.15
C GLU A 864 -42.74 24.92 2.10
N HIS A 865 -43.37 23.86 1.59
CA HIS A 865 -43.76 22.69 2.39
C HIS A 865 -42.54 22.03 3.05
N LEU A 866 -41.48 21.74 2.28
CA LEU A 866 -40.26 21.12 2.79
C LEU A 866 -39.53 22.01 3.81
N ARG A 867 -39.52 23.34 3.60
CA ARG A 867 -38.96 24.29 4.59
C ARG A 867 -39.73 24.25 5.90
N ASN A 868 -41.05 24.13 5.84
CA ASN A 868 -41.91 24.05 7.02
C ASN A 868 -41.76 22.71 7.75
N GLU A 869 -41.65 21.58 7.04
CA GLU A 869 -41.33 20.28 7.65
C GLU A 869 -39.94 20.28 8.32
N LYS A 870 -38.93 20.86 7.68
CA LYS A 870 -37.60 21.01 8.28
C LYS A 870 -37.66 21.82 9.59
N ARG A 871 -38.44 22.90 9.62
CA ARG A 871 -38.66 23.71 10.84
C ARG A 871 -39.40 22.89 11.92
N TRP A 872 -40.39 22.08 11.56
CA TRP A 872 -41.09 21.19 12.48
C TRP A 872 -40.15 20.17 13.12
N ASN A 873 -39.38 19.45 12.29
CA ASN A 873 -38.45 18.42 12.74
C ASN A 873 -37.39 19.00 13.68
N LEU A 874 -36.92 20.23 13.42
CA LEU A 874 -36.02 20.93 14.33
C LEU A 874 -36.66 21.23 15.69
N LEU A 875 -37.92 21.69 15.70
CA LEU A 875 -38.66 21.94 16.95
C LEU A 875 -38.93 20.63 17.73
N GLU A 876 -39.22 19.52 17.04
CA GLU A 876 -39.37 18.21 17.67
C GLU A 876 -38.05 17.69 18.24
N LEU A 877 -36.93 17.83 17.52
CA LEU A 877 -35.60 17.50 18.03
C LEU A 877 -35.29 18.28 19.31
N VAL A 878 -35.57 19.59 19.34
CA VAL A 878 -35.40 20.41 20.55
C VAL A 878 -36.33 19.94 21.68
N ALA A 879 -37.57 19.55 21.38
CA ALA A 879 -38.50 18.99 22.37
C ALA A 879 -38.01 17.62 22.92
N HIS A 880 -37.44 16.76 22.07
CA HIS A 880 -36.84 15.49 22.50
C HIS A 880 -35.57 15.71 23.31
N GLN A 881 -34.72 16.66 22.94
CA GLN A 881 -33.51 17.03 23.68
C GLN A 881 -33.85 17.63 25.05
N THR A 882 -34.88 18.49 25.14
CA THR A 882 -35.35 19.01 26.44
C THR A 882 -35.97 17.91 27.29
N ARG A 883 -36.77 17.00 26.71
CA ARG A 883 -37.27 15.79 27.40
C ARG A 883 -36.13 14.91 27.91
N GLN A 884 -35.08 14.71 27.11
CA GLN A 884 -33.89 13.95 27.52
C GLN A 884 -33.16 14.64 28.68
N LYS A 885 -32.97 15.96 28.63
CA LYS A 885 -32.39 16.75 29.74
C LYS A 885 -33.23 16.61 31.02
N HIS A 886 -34.56 16.62 30.91
CA HIS A 886 -35.45 16.38 32.05
C HIS A 886 -35.35 14.95 32.59
N LEU A 887 -35.24 13.94 31.73
CA LEU A 887 -35.02 12.54 32.14
C LEU A 887 -33.63 12.33 32.76
N GLN A 888 -32.60 13.03 32.29
CA GLN A 888 -31.26 13.03 32.90
C GLN A 888 -31.28 13.72 34.26
N ALA A 889 -31.94 14.88 34.39
CA ALA A 889 -32.12 15.55 35.67
C ALA A 889 -32.93 14.70 36.68
N LEU A 890 -33.86 13.87 36.21
CA LEU A 890 -34.56 12.86 37.03
C LEU A 890 -33.61 11.75 37.51
N LYS A 891 -32.74 11.22 36.63
CA LYS A 891 -31.69 10.25 37.01
C LYS A 891 -30.70 10.83 38.04
N GLU A 892 -30.39 12.12 37.92
CA GLU A 892 -29.50 12.84 38.84
C GLU A 892 -30.18 13.31 40.13
N GLY A 893 -31.50 13.08 40.29
CA GLY A 893 -32.26 13.50 41.48
C GLY A 893 -32.49 15.01 41.63
N LYS A 894 -32.14 15.82 40.61
CA LYS A 894 -32.23 17.29 40.63
C LYS A 894 -33.53 17.82 40.03
N TYR A 895 -34.37 16.96 39.48
CA TYR A 895 -35.61 17.37 38.83
C TYR A 895 -36.73 17.64 39.85
N SER A 896 -37.25 18.88 39.84
CA SER A 896 -38.42 19.25 40.64
C SER A 896 -39.72 18.95 39.88
N LEU A 897 -40.53 18.02 40.39
CA LEU A 897 -41.85 17.71 39.83
C LEU A 897 -42.77 18.94 39.90
N LEU A 898 -43.10 19.52 38.74
CA LEU A 898 -44.03 20.65 38.61
C LEU A 898 -45.47 20.30 39.02
N CYS A 899 -45.85 19.02 39.02
CA CYS A 899 -47.13 18.52 39.50
C CYS A 899 -46.88 17.31 40.42
N ARG A 900 -47.28 17.40 41.69
CA ARG A 900 -47.09 16.33 42.69
C ARG A 900 -48.29 15.38 42.81
N SER A 901 -49.45 15.72 42.23
CA SER A 901 -50.65 14.87 42.21
C SER A 901 -51.14 14.64 40.79
N GLU A 902 -51.72 13.47 40.54
CA GLU A 902 -52.30 13.09 39.25
C GLU A 902 -53.43 14.04 38.82
N GLN A 903 -54.16 14.59 39.80
CA GLN A 903 -55.20 15.60 39.58
C GLN A 903 -54.62 16.95 39.13
N ALA A 904 -53.51 17.40 39.70
CA ALA A 904 -52.83 18.63 39.27
C ALA A 904 -52.28 18.50 37.84
N TRP A 905 -51.74 17.33 37.50
CA TRP A 905 -51.29 17.02 36.14
C TRP A 905 -52.45 17.03 35.13
N ARG A 906 -53.58 16.37 35.45
CA ARG A 906 -54.79 16.39 34.60
C ARG A 906 -55.30 17.83 34.40
N ASN A 907 -55.30 18.65 35.45
CA ASN A 907 -55.73 20.05 35.36
C ASN A 907 -54.80 20.90 34.47
N GLU A 908 -53.48 20.75 34.59
CA GLU A 908 -52.52 21.45 33.73
C GLU A 908 -52.58 20.94 32.27
N GLN A 909 -52.79 19.64 32.07
CA GLN A 909 -53.02 19.07 30.73
C GLN A 909 -54.31 19.61 30.10
N GLN A 910 -55.39 19.76 30.86
CA GLN A 910 -56.63 20.38 30.40
C GLN A 910 -56.45 21.86 30.09
N LYS A 911 -55.68 22.61 30.89
CA LYS A 911 -55.33 24.01 30.59
C LYS A 911 -54.50 24.14 29.31
N LEU A 912 -53.54 23.24 29.09
CA LEU A 912 -52.74 23.20 27.86
C LEU A 912 -53.60 22.84 26.64
N GLN A 913 -54.49 21.86 26.75
CA GLN A 913 -55.44 21.54 25.70
C GLN A 913 -56.41 22.70 25.42
N ALA A 914 -56.90 23.40 26.45
CA ALA A 914 -57.73 24.58 26.28
C ALA A 914 -56.96 25.71 25.57
N ARG A 915 -55.69 25.96 25.95
CA ARG A 915 -54.83 26.93 25.27
C ARG A 915 -54.58 26.56 23.81
N LEU A 916 -54.29 25.30 23.51
CA LEU A 916 -54.11 24.82 22.13
C LEU A 916 -55.40 24.96 21.30
N ARG A 917 -56.57 24.68 21.88
CA ARG A 917 -57.87 24.93 21.22
C ARG A 917 -58.11 26.42 20.97
N THR A 918 -57.75 27.30 21.90
CA THR A 918 -57.85 28.75 21.69
C THR A 918 -56.90 29.25 20.60
N ILE A 919 -55.67 28.73 20.55
CA ILE A 919 -54.69 29.07 19.51
C ILE A 919 -55.19 28.57 18.15
N HIS A 920 -55.72 27.34 18.07
CA HIS A 920 -56.33 26.80 16.85
C HIS A 920 -57.51 27.66 16.37
N ALA A 921 -58.38 28.12 17.29
CA ALA A 921 -59.48 29.02 16.96
C ALA A 921 -59.05 30.45 16.57
N ILE A 922 -57.88 30.92 17.05
CA ILE A 922 -57.29 32.18 16.61
C ILE A 922 -56.70 32.01 15.20
N ILE A 923 -55.96 30.93 14.95
CA ILE A 923 -55.41 30.62 13.62
C ILE A 923 -56.53 30.50 12.58
N GLY A 924 -57.63 29.82 12.91
CA GLY A 924 -58.80 29.73 12.03
C GLY A 924 -59.47 31.07 11.75
N ARG A 925 -59.50 32.00 12.72
CA ARG A 925 -60.00 33.38 12.51
C ARG A 925 -59.06 34.20 11.63
N VAL A 926 -57.75 34.13 11.88
CA VAL A 926 -56.75 34.86 11.07
C VAL A 926 -56.72 34.34 9.62
N GLN A 927 -56.93 33.04 9.40
CA GLN A 927 -57.06 32.46 8.05
C GLN A 927 -58.30 32.97 7.29
N GLN A 928 -59.38 33.33 8.00
CA GLN A 928 -60.58 33.92 7.40
C GLN A 928 -60.44 35.43 7.15
N GLU A 929 -59.74 36.13 8.05
CA GLU A 929 -59.53 37.58 7.96
C GLU A 929 -58.45 37.98 6.92
N HIS A 930 -57.47 37.09 6.66
CA HIS A 930 -56.37 37.35 5.72
C HIS A 930 -56.09 36.17 4.77
N PRO A 931 -56.72 36.11 3.58
CA PRO A 931 -56.54 35.01 2.63
C PRO A 931 -55.11 34.95 2.03
N GLU A 932 -54.40 36.08 2.00
CA GLU A 932 -53.01 36.17 1.51
C GLU A 932 -51.99 35.40 2.38
N HIS A 933 -52.32 35.12 3.65
CA HIS A 933 -51.49 34.35 4.57
C HIS A 933 -52.02 32.93 4.82
N GLN A 934 -52.98 32.49 4.02
CA GLN A 934 -53.61 31.18 4.19
C GLN A 934 -52.58 30.04 4.04
N GLY A 935 -51.66 30.12 3.07
CA GLY A 935 -50.63 29.10 2.84
C GLY A 935 -49.68 28.89 4.03
N THR A 936 -49.20 29.98 4.64
CA THR A 936 -48.26 29.92 5.77
C THR A 936 -48.94 29.53 7.09
N LEU A 937 -50.20 29.93 7.29
CA LEU A 937 -50.97 29.62 8.49
C LEU A 937 -51.63 28.23 8.45
N GLN A 938 -51.86 27.65 7.26
CA GLN A 938 -52.41 26.29 7.13
C GLN A 938 -51.49 25.24 7.75
N TRP A 939 -50.16 25.36 7.58
CA TRP A 939 -49.19 24.47 8.22
C TRP A 939 -49.24 24.57 9.76
N LEU A 940 -49.24 25.79 10.32
CA LEU A 940 -49.38 26.01 11.77
C LEU A 940 -50.70 25.42 12.31
N GLY A 941 -51.79 25.56 11.54
CA GLY A 941 -53.08 24.95 11.86
C GLY A 941 -53.02 23.42 11.97
N ARG A 942 -52.38 22.75 10.98
CA ARG A 942 -52.19 21.28 10.98
C ARG A 942 -51.30 20.81 12.14
N CYS A 943 -50.22 21.54 12.46
CA CYS A 943 -49.33 21.21 13.58
C CYS A 943 -50.00 21.36 14.96
N VAL A 944 -50.84 22.37 15.15
CA VAL A 944 -51.61 22.53 16.40
C VAL A 944 -52.69 21.44 16.50
N GLN A 945 -53.27 21.05 15.36
CA GLN A 945 -54.28 19.99 15.30
C GLN A 945 -53.71 18.59 15.59
N SER A 946 -52.51 18.26 15.11
CA SER A 946 -51.83 16.98 15.43
C SER A 946 -51.46 16.86 16.91
N ARG A 947 -51.26 17.99 17.61
CA ARG A 947 -51.04 18.05 19.07
C ARG A 947 -52.35 18.00 19.87
N LEU A 948 -53.49 18.24 19.23
CA LEU A 948 -54.84 18.18 19.84
C LEU A 948 -55.49 16.80 19.68
N THR A 949 -55.12 16.05 18.64
CA THR A 949 -55.52 14.64 18.49
C THR A 949 -54.86 13.81 19.61
N PRO A 950 -55.63 13.08 20.43
CA PRO A 950 -55.05 12.16 21.38
C PRO A 950 -54.30 11.09 20.59
N GLN A 951 -52.98 11.01 20.80
CA GLN A 951 -52.19 9.87 20.37
C GLN A 951 -52.68 8.69 21.23
N GLU A 952 -53.60 7.88 20.70
CA GLU A 952 -53.89 6.57 21.27
C GLU A 952 -52.60 5.75 21.18
N ALA A 953 -51.92 5.65 22.32
CA ALA A 953 -50.87 4.70 22.62
C ALA A 953 -51.04 4.26 24.07
#